data_AF-A0A7X7VHC2-F1
#
_entry.id   AF-A0A7X7VHC2-F1
#
_cell.length_a   1.000
_cell.length_b   1.000
_cell.length_c   1.000
_cell.angle_alpha   90.00
_cell.angle_beta   90.00
_cell.angle_gamma   90.00
#
_symmetry.space_group_name_H-M   'P 1'
#
loop_
_entity.id
_entity.type
_entity.pdbx_description
1 polymer ?
#
loop_
_entity_poly.entity_id
_entity_poly.type
_entity_poly.pdbx_seq_one_letter_code
_entity_poly.pdbx_strand_id
1 'polypeptide(L)'
;ATGNGLAADVISNDAWTNISGINANVIYTVVPVSSQGCTGASENITVIVQSEPKGDHADLEICSGTTLNYDIQTQNINILGNGQPSTFSWVAAANFNVAGESTTAKTTGIINDNLVNVSGSDQTVIYTVTPTGSANLCPGNSFTVFVKVKSQPVGWNATTSTCSDAALSYNLQTSVINVAPGNSQASTFSWVAAANPNVTGESTTPKSGNVINDVLHNVTGSDQSVVYTVTPTGTNGCAGSSFTVTVTVKSEPTGGAGTTNTCSDNALSYDLQTANINVYGNSQPSNFSWIAADNASVTGESTTAQSGGIINDNINNVSGVNQNVIYTVTPTGTNGCAGDPFQVTATIRSEPAGAHDDLTICSDVTLSYNLQTANINALGNGQASNFSWVAAANFNVSGESTVAQSTGSITDKLTNITGGNEIVTYAVTPTGTNGCAGNTFTVSVTVKPEPVITAGQNVPVCSSNPMNYEILLDNFTDPTADGVTFTWGPPVRNPINPLFTGGTARGVPSSANITDTFTNTMGVLGTATYTITPYKDGCSGDPVTLIVTVGSEPILDPGLNKFTCNKQPINLTLKEAAGSVVPTHYNITKRILSPGLTVPVPADTAVLPKADALAGYLFNDKYTNTTGVNQTVTYRVQPVLAPDCFGDFVDVVVTIRPPVVAGAIGGGGAICSGADAPVISNSVPGSGGDGVITYSWYYTENMAAVPGDANWTLIDGANGSSY
;
A
#
# COMPACT_ATOMS: atom_id res chain seq x y z
N ALA A 1 42.58 -99.02 -87.62
CA ALA A 1 43.93 -99.10 -88.25
C ALA A 1 43.82 -99.06 -89.78
N THR A 2 44.79 -98.49 -90.51
CA THR A 2 44.84 -98.51 -91.99
C THR A 2 46.04 -99.33 -92.48
N GLY A 3 45.82 -100.40 -93.24
CA GLY A 3 46.89 -101.24 -93.78
C GLY A 3 46.41 -102.58 -94.32
N ASN A 4 47.32 -103.34 -94.94
CA ASN A 4 47.06 -104.68 -95.49
C ASN A 4 47.47 -105.78 -94.50
N GLY A 5 46.83 -106.96 -94.56
CA GLY A 5 47.19 -108.12 -93.72
C GLY A 5 46.70 -108.06 -92.27
N LEU A 6 45.66 -107.26 -92.01
CA LEU A 6 45.11 -107.09 -90.67
C LEU A 6 44.22 -108.28 -90.27
N ALA A 7 44.19 -108.61 -88.98
CA ALA A 7 43.33 -109.65 -88.43
C ALA A 7 41.84 -109.26 -88.53
N ALA A 8 40.95 -110.26 -88.57
CA ALA A 8 39.51 -110.04 -88.76
C ALA A 8 38.86 -109.17 -87.66
N ASP A 9 39.49 -109.06 -86.50
CA ASP A 9 39.05 -108.30 -85.33
C ASP A 9 39.71 -106.91 -85.21
N VAL A 10 40.54 -106.48 -86.15
CA VAL A 10 41.37 -105.26 -86.02
C VAL A 10 40.60 -103.95 -85.78
N ILE A 11 39.31 -103.90 -86.15
CA ILE A 11 38.43 -102.74 -85.94
C ILE A 11 37.41 -102.95 -84.81
N SER A 12 37.41 -104.11 -84.12
CA SER A 12 36.38 -104.46 -83.12
C SER A 12 36.40 -103.55 -81.89
N ASN A 13 37.52 -102.86 -81.65
CA ASN A 13 37.73 -101.96 -80.51
C ASN A 13 37.83 -100.49 -80.93
N ASP A 14 37.52 -100.17 -82.20
CA ASP A 14 37.46 -98.77 -82.63
C ASP A 14 36.31 -98.07 -81.89
N ALA A 15 36.64 -97.01 -81.15
CA ALA A 15 35.67 -96.18 -80.44
C ALA A 15 35.55 -94.83 -81.14
N TRP A 16 34.32 -94.41 -81.45
CA TRP A 16 34.03 -93.18 -82.15
C TRP A 16 33.14 -92.28 -81.30
N THR A 17 33.52 -91.02 -81.15
CA THR A 17 32.69 -90.00 -80.50
C THR A 17 32.05 -89.13 -81.57
N ASN A 18 30.71 -89.08 -81.59
CA ASN A 18 29.97 -88.21 -82.51
C ASN A 18 29.19 -87.14 -81.73
N ILE A 19 29.69 -85.91 -81.77
CA ILE A 19 29.07 -84.73 -81.16
C ILE A 19 28.49 -83.76 -82.19
N SER A 20 28.25 -84.18 -83.43
CA SER A 20 27.85 -83.30 -84.53
C SER A 20 26.35 -82.95 -84.55
N GLY A 21 25.53 -83.58 -83.71
CA GLY A 21 24.08 -83.35 -83.63
C GLY A 21 23.24 -84.23 -84.57
N ILE A 22 23.89 -84.92 -85.51
CA ILE A 22 23.28 -85.89 -86.44
C ILE A 22 24.10 -87.19 -86.49
N ASN A 23 23.47 -88.31 -86.82
CA ASN A 23 24.19 -89.58 -86.95
C ASN A 23 25.25 -89.48 -88.04
N ALA A 24 26.46 -89.98 -87.75
CA ALA A 24 27.57 -89.99 -88.67
C ALA A 24 27.84 -91.43 -89.11
N ASN A 25 28.15 -91.61 -90.39
CA ASN A 25 28.54 -92.91 -90.94
C ASN A 25 30.06 -93.01 -90.92
N VAL A 26 30.60 -93.98 -90.19
CA VAL A 26 31.98 -94.42 -90.34
C VAL A 26 31.97 -95.58 -91.32
N ILE A 27 32.61 -95.41 -92.47
CA ILE A 27 32.62 -96.41 -93.54
C ILE A 27 34.01 -97.07 -93.54
N TYR A 28 34.03 -98.38 -93.29
CA TYR A 28 35.20 -99.21 -93.46
C TYR A 28 35.12 -99.91 -94.81
N THR A 29 36.10 -99.68 -95.67
CA THR A 29 36.25 -100.42 -96.93
C THR A 29 37.19 -101.60 -96.67
N VAL A 30 36.65 -102.82 -96.70
CA VAL A 30 37.40 -104.05 -96.46
C VAL A 30 37.60 -104.78 -97.78
N VAL A 31 38.85 -105.12 -98.09
CA VAL A 31 39.19 -105.98 -99.23
C VAL A 31 39.66 -107.31 -98.67
N PRO A 32 38.88 -108.41 -98.80
CA PRO A 32 39.33 -109.71 -98.35
C PRO A 32 40.47 -110.20 -99.25
N VAL A 33 41.54 -110.70 -98.64
CA VAL A 33 42.69 -111.25 -99.36
C VAL A 33 42.88 -112.70 -98.95
N SER A 34 42.96 -113.62 -99.92
CA SER A 34 43.22 -115.02 -99.64
C SER A 34 44.63 -115.20 -99.05
N SER A 35 44.88 -116.33 -98.37
CA SER A 35 46.22 -116.66 -97.85
C SER A 35 47.31 -116.79 -98.92
N GLN A 36 46.94 -116.76 -100.21
CA GLN A 36 47.82 -116.75 -101.38
C GLN A 36 47.90 -115.37 -102.08
N GLY A 37 47.33 -114.30 -101.48
CA GLY A 37 47.46 -112.93 -101.98
C GLY A 37 46.42 -112.48 -103.01
N CYS A 38 45.38 -113.27 -103.29
CA CYS A 38 44.33 -112.87 -104.23
C CYS A 38 43.31 -111.95 -103.55
N THR A 39 43.12 -110.73 -104.08
CA THR A 39 42.14 -109.75 -103.59
C THR A 39 40.74 -110.05 -104.10
N GLY A 40 39.77 -110.13 -103.20
CA GLY A 40 38.34 -110.18 -103.53
C GLY A 40 37.74 -108.79 -103.77
N ALA A 41 36.43 -108.74 -104.07
CA ALA A 41 35.72 -107.48 -104.20
C ALA A 41 35.73 -106.71 -102.87
N SER A 42 35.96 -105.40 -102.93
CA SER A 42 35.84 -104.55 -101.75
C SER A 42 34.39 -104.47 -101.30
N GLU A 43 34.14 -104.63 -100.01
CA GLU A 43 32.84 -104.31 -99.41
C GLU A 43 32.96 -103.17 -98.40
N ASN A 44 31.92 -102.36 -98.33
CA ASN A 44 31.80 -101.30 -97.35
C ASN A 44 30.97 -101.79 -96.17
N ILE A 45 31.57 -101.78 -94.98
CA ILE A 45 30.86 -101.93 -93.72
C ILE A 45 30.62 -100.51 -93.20
N THR A 46 29.35 -100.12 -93.15
CA THR A 46 28.95 -98.84 -92.56
C THR A 46 28.58 -99.05 -91.11
N VAL A 47 29.33 -98.42 -90.21
CA VAL A 47 28.99 -98.29 -88.80
C VAL A 47 28.32 -96.94 -88.60
N ILE A 48 27.05 -96.95 -88.20
CA ILE A 48 26.33 -95.72 -87.85
C ILE A 48 26.75 -95.35 -86.43
N VAL A 49 27.53 -94.28 -86.30
CA VAL A 49 27.88 -93.70 -85.00
C VAL A 49 26.79 -92.70 -84.63
N GLN A 50 25.94 -93.11 -83.70
CA GLN A 50 24.84 -92.29 -83.22
C GLN A 50 25.36 -91.00 -82.58
N SER A 51 24.69 -89.87 -82.83
CA SER A 51 25.10 -88.60 -82.21
C SER A 51 24.77 -88.58 -80.73
N GLU A 52 25.67 -88.07 -79.90
CA GLU A 52 25.40 -87.79 -78.50
C GLU A 52 25.08 -86.31 -78.31
N PRO A 53 24.10 -85.96 -77.46
CA PRO A 53 23.86 -84.56 -77.14
C PRO A 53 25.09 -83.92 -76.51
N LYS A 54 25.50 -82.77 -77.03
CA LYS A 54 26.53 -81.94 -76.42
C LYS A 54 25.92 -80.60 -76.07
N GLY A 55 25.94 -80.27 -74.77
CA GLY A 55 25.64 -78.93 -74.28
C GLY A 55 26.87 -78.26 -73.69
N ASP A 56 26.76 -76.95 -73.44
CA ASP A 56 27.76 -76.18 -72.71
C ASP A 56 27.15 -75.52 -71.46
N HIS A 57 28.02 -75.06 -70.58
CA HIS A 57 27.67 -74.36 -69.37
C HIS A 57 26.95 -73.04 -69.67
N ALA A 58 26.06 -72.62 -68.78
CA ALA A 58 25.38 -71.34 -68.89
C ALA A 58 25.26 -70.65 -67.53
N ASP A 59 25.37 -69.33 -67.56
CA ASP A 59 25.20 -68.46 -66.40
C ASP A 59 23.91 -67.64 -66.56
N LEU A 60 23.10 -67.61 -65.50
CA LEU A 60 21.87 -66.84 -65.42
C LEU A 60 21.84 -66.03 -64.13
N GLU A 61 21.13 -64.92 -64.18
CA GLU A 61 20.92 -64.07 -63.02
C GLU A 61 19.43 -63.73 -62.92
N ILE A 62 18.85 -64.00 -61.75
CA ILE A 62 17.43 -63.77 -61.47
C ILE A 62 17.25 -63.09 -60.11
N CYS A 63 16.12 -62.42 -59.90
CA CYS A 63 15.74 -61.96 -58.57
C CYS A 63 15.11 -63.08 -57.76
N SER A 64 15.36 -63.10 -56.45
CA SER A 64 14.63 -63.95 -55.51
C SER A 64 13.12 -63.85 -55.73
N GLY A 65 12.42 -64.98 -55.73
CA GLY A 65 10.97 -65.08 -55.91
C GLY A 65 10.49 -64.98 -57.36
N THR A 66 11.40 -64.73 -58.32
CA THR A 66 11.07 -64.90 -59.74
C THR A 66 11.11 -66.39 -60.10
N THR A 67 10.06 -66.88 -60.75
CA THR A 67 10.02 -68.26 -61.24
C THR A 67 11.05 -68.44 -62.35
N LEU A 68 11.99 -69.37 -62.17
CA LEU A 68 12.91 -69.76 -63.23
C LEU A 68 12.10 -70.41 -64.36
N ASN A 69 12.40 -70.11 -65.61
CA ASN A 69 11.77 -70.75 -66.77
C ASN A 69 12.83 -70.96 -67.85
N TYR A 70 13.82 -71.78 -67.52
CA TYR A 70 15.00 -71.96 -68.35
C TYR A 70 14.91 -73.24 -69.17
N ASP A 71 14.70 -73.09 -70.48
CA ASP A 71 14.59 -74.20 -71.43
C ASP A 71 15.98 -74.71 -71.83
N ILE A 72 16.33 -75.89 -71.34
CA ILE A 72 17.65 -76.51 -71.51
C ILE A 72 17.91 -76.87 -72.97
N GLN A 73 16.88 -77.33 -73.70
CA GLN A 73 17.02 -77.73 -75.10
C GLN A 73 17.39 -76.53 -75.96
N THR A 74 16.67 -75.43 -75.81
CA THR A 74 16.91 -74.24 -76.63
C THR A 74 18.22 -73.57 -76.26
N GLN A 75 18.55 -73.48 -74.98
CA GLN A 75 19.70 -72.70 -74.53
C GLN A 75 21.00 -73.51 -74.60
N ASN A 76 21.10 -74.61 -73.85
CA ASN A 76 22.36 -75.33 -73.70
C ASN A 76 22.66 -76.26 -74.87
N ILE A 77 21.64 -76.85 -75.50
CA ILE A 77 21.85 -77.79 -76.60
C ILE A 77 21.78 -77.10 -77.96
N ASN A 78 20.75 -76.30 -78.24
CA ASN A 78 20.59 -75.70 -79.57
C ASN A 78 21.51 -74.50 -79.82
N ILE A 79 21.60 -73.57 -78.86
CA ILE A 79 22.39 -72.36 -79.04
C ILE A 79 23.87 -72.62 -78.74
N LEU A 80 24.17 -73.22 -77.58
CA LEU A 80 25.55 -73.41 -77.12
C LEU A 80 26.16 -74.76 -77.53
N GLY A 81 25.30 -75.72 -77.88
CA GLY A 81 25.66 -77.10 -78.12
C GLY A 81 25.63 -77.52 -79.58
N ASN A 82 25.26 -78.78 -79.82
CA ASN A 82 25.19 -79.37 -81.16
C ASN A 82 23.77 -79.48 -81.75
N GLY A 83 22.76 -78.93 -81.08
CA GLY A 83 21.39 -78.86 -81.59
C GLY A 83 20.61 -80.16 -81.62
N GLN A 84 21.11 -81.22 -80.97
CA GLN A 84 20.42 -82.51 -80.94
C GLN A 84 19.17 -82.48 -80.03
N PRO A 85 17.98 -82.87 -80.51
CA PRO A 85 16.80 -83.06 -79.65
C PRO A 85 17.06 -84.08 -78.54
N SER A 86 16.83 -83.66 -77.30
CA SER A 86 17.23 -84.38 -76.10
C SER A 86 16.10 -84.39 -75.05
N THR A 87 16.14 -85.42 -74.22
CA THR A 87 15.48 -85.44 -72.90
C THR A 87 16.53 -85.13 -71.84
N PHE A 88 16.12 -84.69 -70.66
CA PHE A 88 17.04 -84.16 -69.66
C PHE A 88 16.77 -84.79 -68.31
N SER A 89 17.84 -85.03 -67.55
CA SER A 89 17.79 -85.22 -66.11
C SER A 89 18.60 -84.10 -65.47
N TRP A 90 18.03 -83.37 -64.53
CA TRP A 90 18.72 -82.27 -63.85
C TRP A 90 18.45 -82.27 -62.35
N VAL A 91 19.42 -81.81 -61.57
CA VAL A 91 19.32 -81.70 -60.11
C VAL A 91 20.13 -80.51 -59.62
N ALA A 92 19.59 -79.78 -58.65
CA ALA A 92 20.29 -78.69 -57.99
C ALA A 92 21.17 -79.19 -56.84
N ALA A 93 22.37 -78.61 -56.69
CA ALA A 93 23.12 -78.73 -55.44
C ALA A 93 22.41 -77.94 -54.32
N ALA A 94 22.28 -78.53 -53.14
CA ALA A 94 21.63 -77.87 -52.01
C ALA A 94 22.39 -76.60 -51.58
N ASN A 95 21.67 -75.49 -51.44
CA ASN A 95 22.18 -74.25 -50.89
C ASN A 95 21.35 -73.88 -49.64
N PHE A 96 21.99 -73.65 -48.49
CA PHE A 96 21.27 -73.39 -47.23
C PHE A 96 20.63 -71.99 -47.16
N ASN A 97 21.05 -71.08 -48.03
CA ASN A 97 20.61 -69.68 -48.05
C ASN A 97 19.55 -69.40 -49.13
N VAL A 98 19.25 -70.39 -49.96
CA VAL A 98 18.23 -70.33 -50.99
C VAL A 98 17.21 -71.44 -50.72
N ALA A 99 15.94 -71.15 -50.96
CA ALA A 99 14.85 -72.10 -50.85
C ALA A 99 14.19 -72.30 -52.22
N GLY A 100 13.59 -73.47 -52.42
CA GLY A 100 12.82 -73.79 -53.63
C GLY A 100 13.59 -74.56 -54.70
N GLU A 101 14.84 -74.95 -54.44
CA GLU A 101 15.63 -75.82 -55.31
C GLU A 101 15.12 -77.26 -55.32
N SER A 102 15.09 -77.83 -56.52
CA SER A 102 14.89 -79.26 -56.73
C SER A 102 16.20 -80.02 -56.50
N THR A 103 16.47 -80.34 -55.24
CA THR A 103 17.62 -81.17 -54.81
C THR A 103 17.46 -82.67 -55.10
N THR A 104 16.37 -83.05 -55.75
CA THR A 104 16.11 -84.38 -56.29
C THR A 104 15.97 -84.31 -57.80
N ALA A 105 16.47 -85.32 -58.51
CA ALA A 105 16.50 -85.32 -59.97
C ALA A 105 15.11 -85.12 -60.59
N LYS A 106 15.03 -84.22 -61.56
CA LYS A 106 13.85 -83.92 -62.37
C LYS A 106 14.14 -84.28 -63.82
N THR A 107 13.09 -84.68 -64.55
CA THR A 107 13.22 -85.18 -65.92
C THR A 107 12.62 -84.24 -66.98
N THR A 108 12.35 -82.99 -66.62
CA THR A 108 11.75 -81.98 -67.52
C THR A 108 12.83 -81.31 -68.37
N GLY A 109 12.47 -80.81 -69.56
CA GLY A 109 13.36 -80.00 -70.39
C GLY A 109 13.50 -78.53 -69.97
N ILE A 110 12.76 -78.12 -68.94
CA ILE A 110 12.77 -76.77 -68.38
C ILE A 110 13.14 -76.86 -66.91
N ILE A 111 14.08 -76.03 -66.47
CA ILE A 111 14.32 -75.77 -65.05
C ILE A 111 13.32 -74.71 -64.60
N ASN A 112 12.40 -75.10 -63.73
CA ASN A 112 11.26 -74.29 -63.30
C ASN A 112 11.18 -74.04 -61.79
N ASP A 113 12.31 -74.15 -61.09
CA ASP A 113 12.39 -73.91 -59.66
C ASP A 113 12.02 -72.46 -59.30
N ASN A 114 11.30 -72.29 -58.19
CA ASN A 114 10.96 -70.99 -57.65
C ASN A 114 11.93 -70.61 -56.53
N LEU A 115 13.03 -69.98 -56.91
CA LEU A 115 14.17 -69.76 -56.02
C LEU A 115 13.97 -68.51 -55.16
N VAL A 116 14.04 -68.67 -53.84
CA VAL A 116 13.91 -67.57 -52.87
C VAL A 116 15.21 -67.41 -52.09
N ASN A 117 15.87 -66.27 -52.25
CA ASN A 117 17.07 -65.89 -51.50
C ASN A 117 16.77 -64.65 -50.64
N VAL A 118 16.75 -64.85 -49.33
CA VAL A 118 16.53 -63.79 -48.33
C VAL A 118 17.74 -63.60 -47.41
N SER A 119 18.91 -64.12 -47.78
CA SER A 119 20.11 -64.14 -46.94
C SER A 119 20.81 -62.78 -46.79
N GLY A 120 20.41 -61.78 -47.57
CA GLY A 120 21.03 -60.45 -47.60
C GLY A 120 22.24 -60.34 -48.54
N SER A 121 22.63 -61.44 -49.20
CA SER A 121 23.70 -61.49 -50.21
C SER A 121 23.31 -62.40 -51.36
N ASP A 122 23.78 -62.09 -52.58
CA ASP A 122 23.49 -62.92 -53.74
C ASP A 122 24.09 -64.32 -53.57
N GLN A 123 23.32 -65.34 -53.97
CA GLN A 123 23.69 -66.75 -53.82
C GLN A 123 23.67 -67.42 -55.20
N THR A 124 24.48 -68.47 -55.39
CA THR A 124 24.48 -69.23 -56.64
C THR A 124 23.90 -70.63 -56.39
N VAL A 125 22.91 -71.00 -57.19
CA VAL A 125 22.39 -72.36 -57.29
C VAL A 125 23.01 -73.02 -58.52
N ILE A 126 23.56 -74.22 -58.36
CA ILE A 126 24.25 -74.95 -59.43
C ILE A 126 23.42 -76.16 -59.80
N TYR A 127 22.97 -76.22 -61.04
CA TYR A 127 22.26 -77.37 -61.59
C TYR A 127 23.23 -78.24 -62.38
N THR A 128 23.28 -79.53 -62.09
CA THR A 128 23.95 -80.52 -62.95
C THR A 128 22.90 -81.11 -63.88
N VAL A 129 23.15 -81.02 -65.19
CA VAL A 129 22.24 -81.46 -66.24
C VAL A 129 22.89 -82.55 -67.07
N THR A 130 22.23 -83.69 -67.19
CA THR A 130 22.62 -84.78 -68.07
C THR A 130 21.61 -84.88 -69.22
N PRO A 131 21.99 -84.54 -70.46
CA PRO A 131 21.12 -84.72 -71.62
C PRO A 131 21.18 -86.17 -72.14
N THR A 132 20.10 -86.66 -72.72
CA THR A 132 20.03 -87.97 -73.38
C THR A 132 19.27 -87.82 -74.69
N GLY A 133 19.85 -88.28 -75.80
CA GLY A 133 19.28 -88.06 -77.13
C GLY A 133 17.90 -88.70 -77.26
N SER A 134 16.89 -87.93 -77.64
CA SER A 134 15.48 -88.39 -77.59
C SER A 134 15.18 -89.54 -78.54
N ALA A 135 15.92 -89.63 -79.66
CA ALA A 135 15.70 -90.65 -80.69
C ALA A 135 16.59 -91.90 -80.51
N ASN A 136 17.74 -91.76 -79.87
CA ASN A 136 18.79 -92.79 -79.86
C ASN A 136 19.24 -93.20 -78.46
N LEU A 137 18.76 -92.52 -77.42
CA LEU A 137 19.01 -92.80 -76.00
C LEU A 137 20.50 -92.76 -75.61
N CYS A 138 21.36 -92.15 -76.43
CA CYS A 138 22.76 -91.96 -76.07
C CYS A 138 22.88 -90.87 -74.99
N PRO A 139 23.50 -91.17 -73.83
CA PRO A 139 23.74 -90.17 -72.80
C PRO A 139 24.84 -89.21 -73.25
N GLY A 140 24.58 -87.91 -73.16
CA GLY A 140 25.61 -86.89 -73.33
C GLY A 140 26.40 -86.64 -72.04
N ASN A 141 27.56 -86.01 -72.18
CA ASN A 141 28.30 -85.52 -71.02
C ASN A 141 27.46 -84.48 -70.25
N SER A 142 27.54 -84.54 -68.92
CA SER A 142 26.83 -83.57 -68.08
C SER A 142 27.49 -82.21 -68.16
N PHE A 143 26.69 -81.16 -68.10
CA PHE A 143 27.13 -79.76 -67.98
C PHE A 143 26.41 -79.09 -66.80
N THR A 144 26.78 -77.86 -66.47
CA THR A 144 26.17 -77.11 -65.37
C THR A 144 25.52 -75.82 -65.80
N VAL A 145 24.40 -75.51 -65.17
CA VAL A 145 23.74 -74.20 -65.27
C VAL A 145 23.91 -73.51 -63.93
N PHE A 146 24.59 -72.38 -63.91
CA PHE A 146 24.77 -71.55 -62.72
C PHE A 146 23.68 -70.48 -62.70
N VAL A 147 22.87 -70.47 -61.66
CA VAL A 147 21.83 -69.46 -61.46
C VAL A 147 22.21 -68.62 -60.26
N LYS A 148 22.68 -67.39 -60.49
CA LYS A 148 22.84 -66.39 -59.44
C LYS A 148 21.47 -65.86 -59.06
N VAL A 149 21.02 -66.21 -57.87
CA VAL A 149 19.78 -65.73 -57.26
C VAL A 149 20.11 -64.50 -56.42
N LYS A 150 19.78 -63.33 -56.94
CA LYS A 150 19.96 -62.06 -56.24
C LYS A 150 19.06 -62.01 -55.00
N SER A 151 19.63 -61.66 -53.85
CA SER A 151 18.87 -61.57 -52.59
C SER A 151 17.83 -60.44 -52.66
N GLN A 152 16.65 -60.66 -52.09
CA GLN A 152 15.67 -59.59 -51.86
C GLN A 152 15.79 -59.03 -50.43
N PRO A 153 15.59 -57.72 -50.21
CA PRO A 153 15.59 -57.16 -48.88
C PRO A 153 14.36 -57.61 -48.08
N VAL A 154 14.56 -57.88 -46.79
CA VAL A 154 13.49 -58.31 -45.87
C VAL A 154 13.27 -57.23 -44.82
N GLY A 155 12.08 -56.66 -44.80
CA GLY A 155 11.58 -55.76 -43.75
C GLY A 155 10.34 -56.32 -43.07
N TRP A 156 9.92 -55.69 -41.97
CA TRP A 156 8.80 -56.13 -41.14
C TRP A 156 7.98 -54.95 -40.65
N ASN A 157 6.74 -55.21 -40.23
CA ASN A 157 5.83 -54.17 -39.78
C ASN A 157 6.30 -53.56 -38.46
N ALA A 158 6.54 -52.26 -38.44
CA ALA A 158 7.06 -51.56 -37.26
C ALA A 158 6.11 -50.48 -36.78
N THR A 159 6.29 -50.08 -35.52
CA THR A 159 5.56 -48.96 -34.90
C THR A 159 6.54 -47.96 -34.31
N THR A 160 6.22 -46.67 -34.40
CA THR A 160 6.95 -45.60 -33.73
C THR A 160 5.97 -44.50 -33.31
N SER A 161 6.41 -43.54 -32.51
CA SER A 161 5.59 -42.38 -32.11
C SER A 161 6.37 -41.08 -32.22
N THR A 162 5.68 -39.99 -32.55
CA THR A 162 6.22 -38.63 -32.57
C THR A 162 5.19 -37.68 -31.99
N CYS A 163 5.63 -36.53 -31.48
CA CYS A 163 4.71 -35.43 -31.19
C CYS A 163 4.23 -34.78 -32.49
N SER A 164 3.06 -34.14 -32.45
CA SER A 164 2.63 -33.25 -33.54
C SER A 164 3.74 -32.26 -33.87
N ASP A 165 3.91 -31.90 -35.14
CA ASP A 165 4.86 -30.90 -35.62
C ASP A 165 6.36 -31.21 -35.40
N ALA A 166 6.68 -32.28 -34.65
CA ALA A 166 8.02 -32.82 -34.55
C ALA A 166 8.37 -33.59 -35.83
N ALA A 167 9.48 -33.20 -36.45
CA ALA A 167 9.97 -33.86 -37.66
C ALA A 167 10.28 -35.33 -37.40
N LEU A 168 9.66 -36.23 -38.17
CA LEU A 168 9.98 -37.64 -38.12
C LEU A 168 11.37 -37.87 -38.72
N SER A 169 12.12 -38.81 -38.15
CA SER A 169 13.42 -39.25 -38.69
C SER A 169 13.55 -40.77 -38.58
N TYR A 170 12.54 -41.47 -39.11
CA TYR A 170 12.49 -42.92 -39.02
C TYR A 170 13.29 -43.55 -40.16
N ASN A 171 14.50 -44.01 -39.86
CA ASN A 171 15.39 -44.62 -40.85
C ASN A 171 15.01 -46.08 -41.11
N LEU A 172 14.49 -46.36 -42.30
CA LEU A 172 14.01 -47.66 -42.75
C LEU A 172 15.14 -48.71 -42.83
N GLN A 173 16.35 -48.32 -43.26
CA GLN A 173 17.46 -49.27 -43.35
C GLN A 173 17.86 -49.77 -41.96
N THR A 174 18.08 -48.85 -41.03
CA THR A 174 18.58 -49.21 -39.69
C THR A 174 17.49 -49.79 -38.80
N SER A 175 16.24 -49.37 -38.98
CA SER A 175 15.15 -49.72 -38.04
C SER A 175 14.36 -50.96 -38.42
N VAL A 176 14.36 -51.39 -39.69
CA VAL A 176 13.61 -52.58 -40.13
C VAL A 176 14.38 -53.56 -41.00
N ILE A 177 15.44 -53.16 -41.71
CA ILE A 177 16.26 -54.09 -42.51
C ILE A 177 17.48 -54.62 -41.74
N ASN A 178 18.22 -53.75 -41.04
CA ASN A 178 19.45 -54.11 -40.32
C ASN A 178 19.22 -54.73 -38.93
N VAL A 179 17.96 -54.97 -38.57
CA VAL A 179 17.56 -55.56 -37.28
C VAL A 179 16.77 -56.82 -37.54
N ALA A 180 16.94 -57.84 -36.70
CA ALA A 180 16.18 -59.09 -36.84
C ALA A 180 14.67 -58.82 -36.71
N PRO A 181 13.81 -59.40 -37.58
CA PRO A 181 14.09 -60.49 -38.54
C PRO A 181 14.58 -60.05 -39.94
N GLY A 182 14.92 -58.78 -40.14
CA GLY A 182 15.50 -58.28 -41.40
C GLY A 182 16.88 -58.89 -41.72
N ASN A 183 17.27 -58.80 -42.98
CA ASN A 183 18.44 -59.50 -43.51
C ASN A 183 19.66 -58.59 -43.78
N SER A 184 19.66 -57.36 -43.27
CA SER A 184 20.77 -56.39 -43.40
C SER A 184 21.19 -56.07 -44.84
N GLN A 185 20.31 -56.31 -45.82
CA GLN A 185 20.60 -55.98 -47.20
C GLN A 185 20.49 -54.48 -47.45
N ALA A 186 21.55 -53.87 -47.98
CA ALA A 186 21.51 -52.46 -48.38
C ALA A 186 20.42 -52.23 -49.44
N SER A 187 19.51 -51.28 -49.17
CA SER A 187 18.30 -51.06 -49.95
C SER A 187 18.05 -49.58 -50.21
N THR A 188 17.40 -49.31 -51.34
CA THR A 188 16.64 -48.08 -51.55
C THR A 188 15.18 -48.34 -51.18
N PHE A 189 14.40 -47.30 -50.90
CA PHE A 189 13.03 -47.46 -50.43
C PHE A 189 12.10 -46.52 -51.18
N SER A 190 10.90 -47.00 -51.45
CA SER A 190 9.75 -46.17 -51.77
C SER A 190 8.69 -46.32 -50.68
N TRP A 191 8.11 -45.23 -50.24
CA TRP A 191 7.12 -45.22 -49.18
C TRP A 191 6.01 -44.21 -49.45
N VAL A 192 4.80 -44.50 -48.97
CA VAL A 192 3.61 -43.66 -49.11
C VAL A 192 2.71 -43.82 -47.88
N ALA A 193 2.17 -42.72 -47.38
CA ALA A 193 1.22 -42.72 -46.27
C ALA A 193 -0.22 -42.95 -46.75
N ALA A 194 -1.01 -43.69 -45.98
CA ALA A 194 -2.46 -43.63 -46.08
C ALA A 194 -2.97 -42.30 -45.54
N ALA A 195 -3.88 -41.64 -46.26
CA ALA A 195 -4.45 -40.36 -45.84
C ALA A 195 -5.26 -40.52 -44.54
N ASN A 196 -5.00 -39.66 -43.55
CA ASN A 196 -5.78 -39.55 -42.33
C ASN A 196 -6.47 -38.17 -42.29
N PRO A 197 -7.80 -38.07 -42.12
CA PRO A 197 -8.50 -36.78 -42.11
C PRO A 197 -8.16 -35.89 -40.90
N ASN A 198 -7.56 -36.45 -39.85
CA ASN A 198 -7.23 -35.78 -38.59
C ASN A 198 -5.74 -35.45 -38.45
N VAL A 199 -4.93 -35.78 -39.46
CA VAL A 199 -3.51 -35.46 -39.51
C VAL A 199 -3.24 -34.76 -40.84
N THR A 200 -2.30 -33.82 -40.83
CA THR A 200 -1.79 -33.21 -42.06
C THR A 200 -0.26 -33.35 -42.11
N GLY A 201 0.32 -33.14 -43.29
CA GLY A 201 1.77 -33.26 -43.51
C GLY A 201 2.23 -34.66 -43.96
N GLU A 202 1.32 -35.62 -44.10
CA GLU A 202 1.62 -36.94 -44.64
C GLU A 202 1.94 -36.88 -46.15
N SER A 203 2.97 -37.62 -46.55
CA SER A 203 3.25 -37.87 -47.97
C SER A 203 2.31 -38.94 -48.53
N THR A 204 1.13 -38.51 -48.97
CA THR A 204 0.11 -39.36 -49.64
C THR A 204 0.43 -39.71 -51.09
N THR A 205 1.59 -39.27 -51.59
CA THR A 205 2.16 -39.70 -52.88
C THR A 205 3.50 -40.40 -52.63
N PRO A 206 3.87 -41.41 -53.44
CA PRO A 206 5.11 -42.15 -53.23
C PRO A 206 6.34 -41.24 -53.18
N LYS A 207 7.12 -41.38 -52.11
CA LYS A 207 8.43 -40.76 -51.92
C LYS A 207 9.52 -41.81 -52.03
N SER A 208 10.73 -41.33 -52.31
CA SER A 208 11.95 -42.13 -52.37
C SER A 208 12.93 -41.69 -51.30
N GLY A 209 13.57 -42.64 -50.61
CA GLY A 209 14.59 -42.35 -49.61
C GLY A 209 14.49 -43.28 -48.41
N ASN A 210 15.58 -43.42 -47.66
CA ASN A 210 15.68 -44.35 -46.53
C ASN A 210 15.15 -43.80 -45.20
N VAL A 211 14.66 -42.56 -45.17
CA VAL A 211 14.08 -41.93 -43.97
C VAL A 211 12.67 -41.49 -44.28
N ILE A 212 11.71 -41.84 -43.43
CA ILE A 212 10.41 -41.18 -43.39
C ILE A 212 10.60 -39.87 -42.63
N ASN A 213 10.45 -38.75 -43.35
CA ASN A 213 10.78 -37.41 -42.88
C ASN A 213 9.59 -36.44 -42.91
N ASP A 214 8.36 -36.98 -42.94
CA ASP A 214 7.16 -36.17 -42.83
C ASP A 214 7.15 -35.41 -41.49
N VAL A 215 6.64 -34.18 -41.54
CA VAL A 215 6.32 -33.38 -40.35
C VAL A 215 4.81 -33.49 -40.18
N LEU A 216 4.38 -34.25 -39.17
CA LEU A 216 2.99 -34.66 -39.02
C LEU A 216 2.27 -33.75 -38.02
N HIS A 217 1.20 -33.09 -38.46
CA HIS A 217 0.40 -32.19 -37.62
C HIS A 217 -0.93 -32.84 -37.26
N ASN A 218 -1.13 -33.21 -35.98
CA ASN A 218 -2.38 -33.78 -35.48
C ASN A 218 -3.30 -32.66 -35.01
N VAL A 219 -4.40 -32.44 -35.72
CA VAL A 219 -5.34 -31.34 -35.45
C VAL A 219 -6.34 -31.64 -34.32
N THR A 220 -6.24 -32.80 -33.68
CA THR A 220 -7.19 -33.25 -32.64
C THR A 220 -6.56 -33.22 -31.25
N GLY A 221 -7.39 -33.28 -30.20
CA GLY A 221 -6.93 -33.38 -28.80
C GLY A 221 -6.58 -34.81 -28.34
N SER A 222 -6.44 -35.75 -29.28
CA SER A 222 -6.16 -37.17 -29.01
C SER A 222 -5.16 -37.74 -30.00
N ASP A 223 -4.33 -38.69 -29.57
CA ASP A 223 -3.35 -39.35 -30.43
C ASP A 223 -4.00 -39.98 -31.68
N GLN A 224 -3.39 -39.75 -32.84
CA GLN A 224 -3.81 -40.33 -34.13
C GLN A 224 -2.74 -41.28 -34.67
N SER A 225 -3.09 -42.09 -35.67
CA SER A 225 -2.14 -43.00 -36.33
C SER A 225 -2.06 -42.73 -37.82
N VAL A 226 -0.83 -42.69 -38.35
CA VAL A 226 -0.53 -42.63 -39.79
C VAL A 226 0.18 -43.93 -40.18
N VAL A 227 -0.31 -44.61 -41.22
CA VAL A 227 0.24 -45.89 -41.68
C VAL A 227 0.95 -45.69 -43.02
N TYR A 228 2.25 -45.97 -43.05
CA TYR A 228 3.08 -45.94 -44.25
C TYR A 228 3.20 -47.33 -44.85
N THR A 229 2.95 -47.46 -46.14
CA THR A 229 3.32 -48.66 -46.91
C THR A 229 4.70 -48.44 -47.50
N VAL A 230 5.63 -49.36 -47.23
CA VAL A 230 7.04 -49.25 -47.63
C VAL A 230 7.42 -50.44 -48.50
N THR A 231 8.02 -50.17 -49.65
CA THR A 231 8.58 -51.16 -50.57
C THR A 231 10.11 -50.97 -50.64
N PRO A 232 10.91 -51.90 -50.08
CA PRO A 232 12.36 -51.87 -50.21
C PRO A 232 12.81 -52.48 -51.55
N THR A 233 13.88 -51.95 -52.13
CA THR A 233 14.55 -52.50 -53.32
C THR A 233 16.04 -52.61 -53.04
N GLY A 234 16.58 -53.82 -53.09
CA GLY A 234 18.00 -54.06 -52.85
C GLY A 234 18.87 -53.29 -53.85
N THR A 235 20.09 -52.94 -53.48
CA THR A 235 21.05 -52.29 -54.42
C THR A 235 21.37 -53.13 -55.65
N ASN A 236 21.11 -54.44 -55.59
CA ASN A 236 21.17 -55.39 -56.70
C ASN A 236 19.96 -55.34 -57.65
N GLY A 237 18.95 -54.50 -57.37
CA GLY A 237 17.77 -54.25 -58.20
C GLY A 237 16.53 -55.08 -57.85
N CYS A 238 16.60 -56.00 -56.88
CA CYS A 238 15.47 -56.86 -56.53
C CYS A 238 14.56 -56.20 -55.49
N ALA A 239 13.28 -56.07 -55.82
CA ALA A 239 12.26 -55.59 -54.90
C ALA A 239 11.98 -56.63 -53.81
N GLY A 240 11.94 -56.18 -52.56
CA GLY A 240 11.45 -56.97 -51.44
C GLY A 240 9.93 -56.86 -51.28
N SER A 241 9.36 -57.69 -50.41
CA SER A 241 7.95 -57.58 -50.03
C SER A 241 7.68 -56.27 -49.30
N SER A 242 6.53 -55.65 -49.57
CA SER A 242 6.12 -54.44 -48.86
C SER A 242 5.75 -54.74 -47.40
N PHE A 243 6.02 -53.80 -46.51
CA PHE A 243 5.63 -53.84 -45.10
C PHE A 243 5.10 -52.48 -44.66
N THR A 244 4.56 -52.38 -43.45
CA THR A 244 3.99 -51.13 -42.92
C THR A 244 4.77 -50.53 -41.77
N VAL A 245 4.92 -49.21 -41.74
CA VAL A 245 5.35 -48.47 -40.55
C VAL A 245 4.17 -47.67 -40.03
N THR A 246 3.72 -47.94 -38.80
CA THR A 246 2.64 -47.17 -38.15
C THR A 246 3.25 -46.14 -37.21
N VAL A 247 2.94 -44.87 -37.44
CA VAL A 247 3.39 -43.75 -36.63
C VAL A 247 2.21 -43.27 -35.78
N THR A 248 2.30 -43.37 -34.46
CA THR A 248 1.38 -42.70 -33.55
C THR A 248 1.79 -41.23 -33.42
N VAL A 249 0.98 -40.34 -33.94
CA VAL A 249 1.15 -38.88 -33.85
C VAL A 249 0.44 -38.40 -32.60
N LYS A 250 1.21 -38.19 -31.54
CA LYS A 250 0.69 -37.71 -30.25
C LYS A 250 0.15 -36.30 -30.39
N SER A 251 -1.05 -36.03 -29.87
CA SER A 251 -1.65 -34.70 -29.94
C SER A 251 -0.91 -33.69 -29.05
N GLU A 252 -0.81 -32.46 -29.53
CA GLU A 252 -0.31 -31.32 -28.75
C GLU A 252 -1.45 -30.42 -28.29
N PRO A 253 -1.41 -29.88 -27.07
CA PRO A 253 -2.45 -28.98 -26.60
C PRO A 253 -2.37 -27.65 -27.34
N THR A 254 -3.45 -27.27 -27.99
CA THR A 254 -3.56 -25.95 -28.64
C THR A 254 -4.28 -24.99 -27.70
N GLY A 255 -3.82 -23.74 -27.61
CA GLY A 255 -4.43 -22.69 -26.81
C GLY A 255 -4.46 -21.35 -27.53
N GLY A 256 -5.32 -20.44 -27.05
CA GLY A 256 -5.44 -19.08 -27.58
C GLY A 256 -5.17 -18.03 -26.52
N ALA A 257 -4.94 -16.79 -26.96
CA ALA A 257 -4.72 -15.67 -26.06
C ALA A 257 -5.96 -15.40 -25.19
N GLY A 258 -5.72 -15.07 -23.93
CA GLY A 258 -6.78 -14.79 -22.95
C GLY A 258 -6.61 -13.45 -22.24
N THR A 259 -7.69 -12.96 -21.64
CA THR A 259 -7.64 -11.76 -20.80
C THR A 259 -8.38 -11.98 -19.49
N THR A 260 -7.93 -11.28 -18.44
CA THR A 260 -8.59 -11.24 -17.13
C THR A 260 -8.37 -9.88 -16.48
N ASN A 261 -9.14 -9.55 -15.45
CA ASN A 261 -8.92 -8.34 -14.66
C ASN A 261 -9.22 -8.60 -13.18
N THR A 262 -8.47 -7.93 -12.31
CA THR A 262 -8.65 -7.98 -10.85
C THR A 262 -8.27 -6.63 -10.24
N CYS A 263 -8.63 -6.41 -8.98
CA CYS A 263 -8.07 -5.30 -8.21
C CYS A 263 -6.66 -5.62 -7.73
N SER A 264 -5.86 -4.59 -7.46
CA SER A 264 -4.65 -4.71 -6.65
C SER A 264 -4.92 -5.52 -5.37
N ASP A 265 -3.91 -6.24 -4.90
CA ASP A 265 -3.90 -7.08 -3.71
C ASP A 265 -4.85 -8.30 -3.73
N ASN A 266 -5.71 -8.40 -4.74
CA ASN A 266 -6.50 -9.60 -4.99
C ASN A 266 -5.72 -10.58 -5.87
N ALA A 267 -5.48 -11.78 -5.34
CA ALA A 267 -4.87 -12.88 -6.10
C ALA A 267 -5.66 -13.17 -7.39
N LEU A 268 -4.93 -13.43 -8.47
CA LEU A 268 -5.52 -13.99 -9.67
C LEU A 268 -6.08 -15.40 -9.39
N SER A 269 -7.07 -15.81 -10.17
CA SER A 269 -7.63 -17.16 -10.14
C SER A 269 -8.02 -17.57 -11.56
N TYR A 270 -7.06 -17.42 -12.48
CA TYR A 270 -7.30 -17.63 -13.91
C TYR A 270 -6.93 -19.06 -14.31
N ASP A 271 -7.94 -19.87 -14.62
CA ASP A 271 -7.78 -21.29 -14.99
C ASP A 271 -7.46 -21.44 -16.49
N LEU A 272 -6.23 -21.87 -16.76
CA LEU A 272 -5.66 -21.98 -18.11
C LEU A 272 -6.32 -23.09 -18.94
N GLN A 273 -6.76 -24.18 -18.29
CA GLN A 273 -7.40 -25.28 -19.00
C GLN A 273 -8.77 -24.85 -19.51
N THR A 274 -9.59 -24.29 -18.61
CA THR A 274 -10.97 -23.91 -18.93
C THR A 274 -11.05 -22.64 -19.75
N ALA A 275 -10.16 -21.67 -19.55
CA ALA A 275 -10.23 -20.38 -20.24
C ALA A 275 -9.49 -20.36 -21.58
N ASN A 276 -8.43 -21.16 -21.77
CA ASN A 276 -7.60 -21.09 -22.98
C ASN A 276 -7.69 -22.35 -23.84
N ILE A 277 -7.39 -23.52 -23.27
CA ILE A 277 -7.32 -24.78 -24.02
C ILE A 277 -8.70 -25.28 -24.44
N ASN A 278 -9.68 -25.22 -23.54
CA ASN A 278 -11.05 -25.70 -23.81
C ASN A 278 -11.84 -24.74 -24.71
N VAL A 279 -11.55 -23.44 -24.65
CA VAL A 279 -12.33 -22.41 -25.36
C VAL A 279 -11.76 -22.15 -26.76
N TYR A 280 -10.44 -22.02 -26.88
CA TYR A 280 -9.79 -21.61 -28.13
C TYR A 280 -9.01 -22.75 -28.81
N GLY A 281 -8.90 -23.90 -28.15
CA GLY A 281 -8.03 -24.99 -28.53
C GLY A 281 -8.75 -26.31 -28.80
N ASN A 282 -7.99 -27.40 -28.68
CA ASN A 282 -8.46 -28.77 -28.92
C ASN A 282 -8.96 -29.49 -27.65
N SER A 283 -9.15 -28.76 -26.54
CA SER A 283 -9.65 -29.29 -25.26
C SER A 283 -8.81 -30.44 -24.66
N GLN A 284 -7.54 -30.58 -25.05
CA GLN A 284 -6.68 -31.61 -24.50
C GLN A 284 -6.31 -31.29 -23.02
N PRO A 285 -6.46 -32.26 -22.09
CA PRO A 285 -5.98 -32.08 -20.72
C PRO A 285 -4.47 -31.85 -20.68
N SER A 286 -4.07 -30.77 -20.02
CA SER A 286 -2.71 -30.25 -20.05
C SER A 286 -2.18 -29.91 -18.66
N ASN A 287 -0.87 -30.05 -18.50
CA ASN A 287 -0.10 -29.35 -17.49
C ASN A 287 0.40 -28.02 -18.07
N PHE A 288 0.74 -27.06 -17.23
CA PHE A 288 1.11 -25.72 -17.68
C PHE A 288 2.38 -25.25 -16.98
N SER A 289 3.23 -24.57 -17.75
CA SER A 289 4.29 -23.70 -17.25
C SER A 289 3.97 -22.27 -17.68
N TRP A 290 4.10 -21.30 -16.80
CA TRP A 290 3.82 -19.90 -17.13
C TRP A 290 4.80 -18.96 -16.43
N ILE A 291 5.04 -17.80 -17.06
CA ILE A 291 5.94 -16.77 -16.55
C ILE A 291 5.39 -15.39 -16.92
N ALA A 292 5.42 -14.46 -15.98
CA ALA A 292 5.06 -13.07 -16.22
C ALA A 292 6.24 -12.28 -16.80
N ALA A 293 5.95 -11.40 -17.75
CA ALA A 293 6.87 -10.32 -18.09
C ALA A 293 6.90 -9.30 -16.94
N ASP A 294 8.11 -8.91 -16.52
CA ASP A 294 8.32 -7.88 -15.49
C ASP A 294 7.66 -6.56 -15.89
N ASN A 295 6.84 -6.00 -14.99
CA ASN A 295 6.25 -4.69 -15.18
C ASN A 295 6.64 -3.78 -14.00
N ALA A 296 7.49 -2.79 -14.29
CA ALA A 296 8.08 -1.90 -13.29
C ALA A 296 7.08 -1.10 -12.42
N SER A 297 5.79 -1.05 -12.78
CA SER A 297 4.75 -0.34 -12.03
C SER A 297 3.89 -1.25 -11.14
N VAL A 298 4.15 -2.55 -11.14
CA VAL A 298 3.48 -3.54 -10.29
C VAL A 298 4.51 -4.37 -9.54
N THR A 299 4.05 -5.14 -8.56
CA THR A 299 4.86 -6.11 -7.84
C THR A 299 4.04 -7.37 -7.58
N GLY A 300 4.70 -8.50 -7.40
CA GLY A 300 4.05 -9.77 -7.03
C GLY A 300 3.75 -10.67 -8.24
N GLU A 301 4.07 -10.22 -9.45
CA GLU A 301 4.08 -11.09 -10.62
C GLU A 301 5.24 -12.11 -10.55
N SER A 302 4.96 -13.34 -11.01
CA SER A 302 5.96 -14.40 -11.06
C SER A 302 6.85 -14.25 -12.29
N THR A 303 7.95 -13.49 -12.15
CA THR A 303 8.99 -13.30 -13.19
C THR A 303 9.94 -14.50 -13.35
N THR A 304 9.65 -15.60 -12.67
CA THR A 304 10.30 -16.90 -12.86
C THR A 304 9.24 -17.93 -13.23
N ALA A 305 9.61 -18.94 -14.01
CA ALA A 305 8.66 -19.94 -14.50
C ALA A 305 8.00 -20.70 -13.32
N GLN A 306 6.67 -20.67 -13.31
CA GLN A 306 5.82 -21.39 -12.37
C GLN A 306 5.15 -22.58 -13.05
N SER A 307 4.78 -23.57 -12.25
CA SER A 307 4.04 -24.75 -12.69
C SER A 307 2.63 -24.78 -12.09
N GLY A 308 1.62 -25.06 -12.89
CA GLY A 308 0.25 -25.25 -12.43
C GLY A 308 -0.80 -24.68 -13.37
N GLY A 309 -2.02 -25.21 -13.32
CA GLY A 309 -3.11 -24.82 -14.23
C GLY A 309 -3.83 -23.52 -13.91
N ILE A 310 -3.50 -22.87 -12.80
CA ILE A 310 -4.07 -21.59 -12.38
C ILE A 310 -2.96 -20.56 -12.32
N ILE A 311 -3.16 -19.40 -12.94
CA ILE A 311 -2.36 -18.20 -12.63
C ILE A 311 -2.95 -17.60 -11.35
N ASN A 312 -2.14 -17.60 -10.28
CA ASN A 312 -2.54 -17.26 -8.93
C ASN A 312 -1.68 -16.18 -8.27
N ASP A 313 -0.98 -15.36 -9.07
CA ASP A 313 -0.16 -14.27 -8.56
C ASP A 313 -0.99 -13.30 -7.69
N ASN A 314 -0.41 -12.90 -6.57
CA ASN A 314 -0.90 -11.82 -5.71
C ASN A 314 -0.24 -10.51 -6.16
N ILE A 315 -0.89 -9.82 -7.09
CA ILE A 315 -0.29 -8.65 -7.74
C ILE A 315 -0.76 -7.37 -7.06
N ASN A 316 0.20 -6.53 -6.70
CA ASN A 316 -0.01 -5.20 -6.17
C ASN A 316 0.28 -4.14 -7.24
N ASN A 317 -0.68 -3.25 -7.49
CA ASN A 317 -0.58 -2.11 -8.37
C ASN A 317 -1.03 -0.85 -7.62
N VAL A 318 -0.06 -0.04 -7.21
CA VAL A 318 -0.28 1.27 -6.57
C VAL A 318 0.15 2.43 -7.49
N SER A 319 0.20 2.22 -8.80
CA SER A 319 0.66 3.26 -9.75
C SER A 319 -0.35 4.40 -9.99
N GLY A 320 -1.57 4.29 -9.46
CA GLY A 320 -2.67 5.23 -9.67
C GLY A 320 -3.44 5.04 -10.99
N VAL A 321 -2.99 4.11 -11.84
CA VAL A 321 -3.63 3.75 -13.11
C VAL A 321 -3.61 2.24 -13.33
N ASN A 322 -4.54 1.71 -14.14
CA ASN A 322 -4.56 0.27 -14.44
C ASN A 322 -3.29 -0.13 -15.20
N GLN A 323 -2.70 -1.26 -14.81
CA GLN A 323 -1.51 -1.82 -15.44
C GLN A 323 -1.83 -3.20 -16.04
N ASN A 324 -1.09 -3.59 -17.08
CA ASN A 324 -1.22 -4.92 -17.67
C ASN A 324 0.00 -5.77 -17.31
N VAL A 325 -0.25 -6.98 -16.83
CA VAL A 325 0.75 -8.04 -16.65
C VAL A 325 0.52 -9.09 -17.72
N ILE A 326 1.57 -9.42 -18.50
CA ILE A 326 1.48 -10.33 -19.63
C ILE A 326 2.19 -11.63 -19.26
N TYR A 327 1.43 -12.72 -19.25
CA TYR A 327 1.92 -14.07 -18.99
C TYR A 327 2.18 -14.80 -20.30
N THR A 328 3.35 -15.40 -20.43
CA THR A 328 3.64 -16.39 -21.47
C THR A 328 3.40 -17.77 -20.89
N VAL A 329 2.50 -18.53 -21.51
CA VAL A 329 2.03 -19.83 -21.04
C VAL A 329 2.41 -20.90 -22.04
N THR A 330 3.11 -21.95 -21.60
CA THR A 330 3.41 -23.14 -22.39
C THR A 330 2.61 -24.32 -21.84
N PRO A 331 1.59 -24.82 -22.57
CA PRO A 331 0.88 -26.03 -22.20
C PRO A 331 1.69 -27.29 -22.56
N THR A 332 1.51 -28.37 -21.81
CA THR A 332 2.10 -29.68 -22.11
C THR A 332 1.03 -30.75 -21.90
N GLY A 333 0.72 -31.49 -22.95
CA GLY A 333 -0.28 -32.55 -22.90
C GLY A 333 0.14 -33.64 -21.92
N THR A 334 -0.86 -34.36 -21.38
CA THR A 334 -0.60 -35.53 -20.50
C THR A 334 0.23 -36.64 -21.17
N ASN A 335 0.30 -36.65 -22.50
CA ASN A 335 1.12 -37.55 -23.32
C ASN A 335 2.60 -37.09 -23.49
N GLY A 336 2.96 -35.93 -22.92
CA GLY A 336 4.32 -35.39 -22.87
C GLY A 336 4.67 -34.41 -24.00
N CYS A 337 3.77 -34.13 -24.94
CA CYS A 337 4.04 -33.20 -26.03
C CYS A 337 3.71 -31.76 -25.61
N ALA A 338 4.66 -30.85 -25.81
CA ALA A 338 4.50 -29.43 -25.50
C ALA A 338 3.75 -28.75 -26.63
N GLY A 339 2.73 -27.96 -26.31
CA GLY A 339 2.06 -27.13 -27.29
C GLY A 339 2.73 -25.76 -27.45
N ASP A 340 2.36 -25.05 -28.50
CA ASP A 340 2.85 -23.70 -28.76
C ASP A 340 2.49 -22.73 -27.61
N PRO A 341 3.43 -21.85 -27.19
CA PRO A 341 3.14 -20.86 -26.17
C PRO A 341 2.09 -19.83 -26.62
N PHE A 342 1.23 -19.41 -25.69
CA PHE A 342 0.26 -18.33 -25.89
C PHE A 342 0.34 -17.30 -24.76
N GLN A 343 -0.36 -16.17 -24.93
CA GLN A 343 -0.33 -15.07 -23.95
C GLN A 343 -1.64 -14.93 -23.17
N VAL A 344 -1.53 -14.64 -21.87
CA VAL A 344 -2.65 -14.19 -21.05
C VAL A 344 -2.34 -12.77 -20.55
N THR A 345 -3.23 -11.82 -20.81
CA THR A 345 -3.09 -10.44 -20.32
C THR A 345 -4.00 -10.21 -19.12
N ALA A 346 -3.42 -9.96 -17.95
CA ALA A 346 -4.14 -9.57 -16.75
C ALA A 346 -4.10 -8.04 -16.58
N THR A 347 -5.26 -7.39 -16.63
CA THR A 347 -5.38 -5.96 -16.29
C THR A 347 -5.59 -5.81 -14.79
N ILE A 348 -4.58 -5.30 -14.09
CA ILE A 348 -4.58 -5.07 -12.66
C ILE A 348 -5.02 -3.64 -12.39
N ARG A 349 -6.23 -3.50 -11.85
CA ARG A 349 -6.81 -2.21 -11.50
C ARG A 349 -6.09 -1.65 -10.26
N SER A 350 -5.55 -0.44 -10.37
CA SER A 350 -4.79 0.20 -9.29
C SER A 350 -5.68 0.43 -8.06
N GLU A 351 -5.10 0.29 -6.88
CA GLU A 351 -5.71 0.77 -5.64
C GLU A 351 -5.16 2.15 -5.23
N PRO A 352 -5.93 2.97 -4.51
CA PRO A 352 -5.40 4.19 -3.93
C PRO A 352 -4.41 3.88 -2.82
N ALA A 353 -3.25 4.53 -2.88
CA ALA A 353 -2.26 4.46 -1.81
C ALA A 353 -2.25 5.78 -1.05
N GLY A 354 -2.44 5.72 0.27
CA GLY A 354 -2.24 6.84 1.19
C GLY A 354 -1.06 6.59 2.12
N ALA A 355 -0.68 7.61 2.88
CA ALA A 355 0.41 7.53 3.85
C ALA A 355 -0.01 8.08 5.21
N HIS A 356 0.76 7.75 6.23
CA HIS A 356 0.59 8.38 7.53
C HIS A 356 0.85 9.89 7.45
N ASP A 357 0.04 10.69 8.15
CA ASP A 357 0.22 12.13 8.25
C ASP A 357 -0.07 12.64 9.68
N ASP A 358 0.68 13.67 10.08
CA ASP A 358 0.65 14.27 11.41
C ASP A 358 0.20 15.74 11.30
N LEU A 359 -0.85 16.09 12.04
CA LEU A 359 -1.44 17.42 12.08
C LEU A 359 -1.39 17.98 13.49
N THR A 360 -1.41 19.30 13.61
CA THR A 360 -1.54 19.97 14.90
C THR A 360 -2.58 21.09 14.79
N ILE A 361 -3.58 21.07 15.67
CA ILE A 361 -4.66 22.06 15.71
C ILE A 361 -4.83 22.60 17.14
N CYS A 362 -5.47 23.76 17.25
CA CYS A 362 -6.01 24.21 18.53
C CYS A 362 -7.29 23.44 18.86
N SER A 363 -7.55 23.24 20.16
CA SER A 363 -8.89 22.88 20.63
C SER A 363 -9.94 23.79 19.99
N ASP A 364 -11.10 23.23 19.72
CA ASP A 364 -12.26 23.91 19.17
C ASP A 364 -12.09 24.49 17.75
N VAL A 365 -10.97 24.23 17.08
CA VAL A 365 -10.82 24.47 15.65
C VAL A 365 -11.30 23.24 14.88
N THR A 366 -12.24 23.45 13.95
CA THR A 366 -12.70 22.39 13.05
C THR A 366 -11.57 21.91 12.15
N LEU A 367 -11.30 20.61 12.17
CA LEU A 367 -10.38 19.97 11.25
C LEU A 367 -10.91 20.15 9.81
N SER A 368 -10.06 20.57 8.88
CA SER A 368 -10.43 20.74 7.46
C SER A 368 -9.48 19.96 6.57
N TYR A 369 -9.19 18.72 6.96
CA TYR A 369 -8.22 17.86 6.28
C TYR A 369 -8.88 17.10 5.13
N ASN A 370 -8.60 17.53 3.90
CA ASN A 370 -9.11 16.87 2.70
C ASN A 370 -8.25 15.64 2.36
N LEU A 371 -8.84 14.45 2.49
CA LEU A 371 -8.15 13.17 2.34
C LEU A 371 -7.61 12.95 0.92
N GLN A 372 -8.30 13.47 -0.11
CA GLN A 372 -7.84 13.36 -1.49
C GLN A 372 -6.64 14.26 -1.74
N THR A 373 -6.75 15.56 -1.46
CA THR A 373 -5.72 16.53 -1.85
C THR A 373 -4.53 16.55 -0.92
N ALA A 374 -4.75 16.38 0.39
CA ALA A 374 -3.69 16.45 1.39
C ALA A 374 -2.98 15.11 1.61
N ASN A 375 -3.65 13.97 1.38
CA ASN A 375 -3.05 12.66 1.56
C ASN A 375 -2.80 11.94 0.23
N ILE A 376 -3.86 11.45 -0.45
CA ILE A 376 -3.68 10.60 -1.64
C ILE A 376 -2.89 11.30 -2.75
N ASN A 377 -3.14 12.58 -3.01
CA ASN A 377 -2.44 13.34 -4.05
C ASN A 377 -1.04 13.79 -3.64
N ALA A 378 -0.84 14.18 -2.38
CA ALA A 378 0.40 14.81 -1.94
C ALA A 378 1.43 13.78 -1.41
N LEU A 379 0.95 12.71 -0.79
CA LEU A 379 1.77 11.69 -0.13
C LEU A 379 1.64 10.30 -0.78
N GLY A 380 0.61 10.12 -1.60
CA GLY A 380 0.23 8.84 -2.20
C GLY A 380 0.42 8.77 -3.71
N ASN A 381 -0.46 8.00 -4.37
CA ASN A 381 -0.42 7.77 -5.81
C ASN A 381 -1.39 8.63 -6.64
N GLY A 382 -2.08 9.58 -6.01
CA GLY A 382 -2.98 10.52 -6.68
C GLY A 382 -4.25 9.92 -7.28
N GLN A 383 -4.59 8.67 -6.95
CA GLN A 383 -5.80 8.04 -7.46
C GLN A 383 -7.06 8.67 -6.85
N ALA A 384 -8.01 9.07 -7.70
CA ALA A 384 -9.30 9.59 -7.25
C ALA A 384 -10.06 8.53 -6.45
N SER A 385 -10.51 8.92 -5.25
CA SER A 385 -11.00 7.99 -4.23
C SER A 385 -12.22 8.53 -3.48
N ASN A 386 -13.06 7.61 -3.03
CA ASN A 386 -13.97 7.82 -1.91
C ASN A 386 -13.29 7.34 -0.62
N PHE A 387 -13.78 7.78 0.54
CA PHE A 387 -13.12 7.50 1.82
C PHE A 387 -14.11 6.99 2.84
N SER A 388 -13.65 6.06 3.66
CA SER A 388 -14.26 5.73 4.95
C SER A 388 -13.23 6.03 6.03
N TRP A 389 -13.61 6.77 7.07
CA TRP A 389 -12.70 7.10 8.16
C TRP A 389 -13.40 7.06 9.52
N VAL A 390 -12.63 6.75 10.57
CA VAL A 390 -13.12 6.68 11.94
C VAL A 390 -12.01 7.08 12.91
N ALA A 391 -12.35 7.86 13.92
CA ALA A 391 -11.43 8.20 14.99
C ALA A 391 -11.36 7.09 16.05
N ALA A 392 -10.16 6.79 16.55
CA ALA A 392 -10.01 6.06 17.79
C ALA A 392 -10.48 6.94 18.96
N ALA A 393 -11.24 6.37 19.90
CA ALA A 393 -11.73 7.10 21.06
C ALA A 393 -10.56 7.58 21.93
N ASN A 394 -10.56 8.85 22.32
CA ASN A 394 -9.62 9.40 23.29
C ASN A 394 -10.43 9.98 24.47
N PHE A 395 -10.22 9.45 25.68
CA PHE A 395 -11.00 9.86 26.87
C PHE A 395 -10.78 11.32 27.32
N ASN A 396 -9.69 11.95 26.86
CA ASN A 396 -9.32 13.32 27.20
C ASN A 396 -9.73 14.34 26.13
N VAL A 397 -10.23 13.86 24.99
CA VAL A 397 -10.73 14.68 23.89
C VAL A 397 -12.22 14.41 23.70
N SER A 398 -12.95 15.39 23.22
CA SER A 398 -14.32 15.19 22.76
C SER A 398 -14.51 15.75 21.36
N GLY A 399 -15.60 15.34 20.70
CA GLY A 399 -15.93 15.78 19.35
C GLY A 399 -15.36 14.90 18.23
N GLU A 400 -14.61 13.84 18.56
CA GLU A 400 -14.15 12.88 17.58
C GLU A 400 -15.26 11.91 17.11
N SER A 401 -15.29 11.64 15.81
CA SER A 401 -16.24 10.72 15.18
C SER A 401 -15.78 9.27 15.34
N THR A 402 -16.18 8.66 16.46
CA THR A 402 -15.88 7.24 16.79
C THR A 402 -16.71 6.21 16.01
N VAL A 403 -17.59 6.68 15.12
CA VAL A 403 -18.35 5.86 14.16
C VAL A 403 -17.89 6.22 12.76
N ALA A 404 -17.78 5.21 11.89
CA ALA A 404 -17.30 5.40 10.52
C ALA A 404 -18.10 6.46 9.75
N GLN A 405 -17.38 7.38 9.13
CA GLN A 405 -17.86 8.45 8.27
C GLN A 405 -17.44 8.18 6.83
N SER A 406 -18.19 8.69 5.85
CA SER A 406 -17.96 8.47 4.42
C SER A 406 -17.66 9.75 3.62
N THR A 407 -17.20 10.80 4.31
CA THR A 407 -16.89 12.11 3.70
C THR A 407 -15.46 12.13 3.16
N GLY A 408 -15.20 12.98 2.15
CA GLY A 408 -13.86 13.16 1.57
C GLY A 408 -12.88 14.01 2.41
N SER A 409 -13.35 14.55 3.54
CA SER A 409 -12.53 15.30 4.48
C SER A 409 -12.88 14.91 5.91
N ILE A 410 -11.88 14.94 6.79
CA ILE A 410 -12.10 14.84 8.23
C ILE A 410 -12.50 16.24 8.73
N THR A 411 -13.68 16.33 9.34
CA THR A 411 -14.33 17.60 9.73
C THR A 411 -14.64 17.71 11.22
N ASP A 412 -14.03 16.87 12.05
CA ASP A 412 -14.27 16.87 13.48
C ASP A 412 -13.83 18.20 14.11
N LYS A 413 -14.61 18.67 15.08
CA LYS A 413 -14.24 19.80 15.95
C LYS A 413 -13.83 19.21 17.28
N LEU A 414 -12.52 19.13 17.53
CA LEU A 414 -11.95 18.43 18.67
C LEU A 414 -11.76 19.39 19.85
N THR A 415 -12.20 19.00 21.03
CA THR A 415 -12.06 19.80 22.26
C THR A 415 -11.12 19.08 23.23
N ASN A 416 -10.02 19.74 23.61
CA ASN A 416 -9.05 19.25 24.60
C ASN A 416 -8.98 20.22 25.79
N ILE A 417 -9.66 19.86 26.88
CA ILE A 417 -9.67 20.64 28.13
C ILE A 417 -8.59 20.20 29.12
N THR A 418 -7.63 19.35 28.74
CA THR A 418 -6.53 18.97 29.62
C THR A 418 -5.41 20.02 29.61
N GLY A 419 -4.46 19.91 30.54
CA GLY A 419 -3.30 20.80 30.58
C GLY A 419 -2.23 20.54 29.52
N GLY A 420 -2.35 19.47 28.72
CA GLY A 420 -1.33 19.01 27.77
C GLY A 420 -1.90 18.65 26.40
N ASN A 421 -1.02 18.47 25.41
CA ASN A 421 -1.43 18.03 24.08
C ASN A 421 -2.00 16.60 24.12
N GLU A 422 -3.09 16.39 23.41
CA GLU A 422 -3.71 15.08 23.23
C GLU A 422 -3.70 14.68 21.75
N ILE A 423 -3.68 13.37 21.45
CA ILE A 423 -3.63 12.88 20.07
C ILE A 423 -4.90 12.08 19.77
N VAL A 424 -5.57 12.45 18.67
CA VAL A 424 -6.65 11.66 18.07
C VAL A 424 -6.14 11.04 16.78
N THR A 425 -6.19 9.71 16.69
CA THR A 425 -5.75 8.96 15.50
C THR A 425 -6.97 8.49 14.71
N TYR A 426 -7.00 8.86 13.44
CA TYR A 426 -8.02 8.46 12.48
C TYR A 426 -7.51 7.29 11.65
N ALA A 427 -8.28 6.22 11.53
CA ALA A 427 -8.05 5.16 10.56
C ALA A 427 -8.85 5.49 9.29
N VAL A 428 -8.17 5.53 8.14
CA VAL A 428 -8.75 5.93 6.85
C VAL A 428 -8.57 4.81 5.83
N THR A 429 -9.67 4.33 5.28
CA THR A 429 -9.69 3.35 4.18
C THR A 429 -10.15 4.07 2.91
N PRO A 430 -9.26 4.30 1.92
CA PRO A 430 -9.67 4.84 0.64
C PRO A 430 -10.24 3.74 -0.27
N THR A 431 -11.12 4.10 -1.19
CA THR A 431 -11.61 3.21 -2.24
C THR A 431 -11.60 3.97 -3.56
N GLY A 432 -10.85 3.46 -4.54
CA GLY A 432 -10.71 4.09 -5.83
C GLY A 432 -12.05 4.16 -6.56
N THR A 433 -12.22 5.14 -7.45
CA THR A 433 -13.41 5.24 -8.31
C THR A 433 -13.60 4.02 -9.21
N ASN A 434 -12.54 3.24 -9.43
CA ASN A 434 -12.57 1.95 -10.12
C ASN A 434 -13.06 0.78 -9.24
N GLY A 435 -13.41 1.02 -7.97
CA GLY A 435 -13.95 0.04 -7.02
C GLY A 435 -12.91 -0.75 -6.23
N CYS A 436 -11.62 -0.49 -6.40
CA CYS A 436 -10.56 -1.18 -5.65
C CYS A 436 -10.32 -0.45 -4.31
N ALA A 437 -10.50 -1.18 -3.21
CA ALA A 437 -10.18 -0.68 -1.88
C ALA A 437 -8.66 -0.59 -1.74
N GLY A 438 -8.17 0.52 -1.21
CA GLY A 438 -6.76 0.67 -0.87
C GLY A 438 -6.50 0.27 0.58
N ASN A 439 -5.23 0.07 0.88
CA ASN A 439 -4.77 -0.20 2.24
C ASN A 439 -5.13 0.95 3.20
N THR A 440 -5.48 0.59 4.43
CA THR A 440 -5.85 1.58 5.47
C THR A 440 -4.60 2.30 5.97
N PHE A 441 -4.66 3.63 6.03
CA PHE A 441 -3.61 4.47 6.60
C PHE A 441 -4.16 5.27 7.79
N THR A 442 -3.27 5.97 8.51
CA THR A 442 -3.66 6.74 9.70
C THR A 442 -3.36 8.22 9.55
N VAL A 443 -4.23 9.06 10.10
CA VAL A 443 -3.96 10.50 10.29
C VAL A 443 -3.96 10.78 11.78
N SER A 444 -2.88 11.30 12.33
CA SER A 444 -2.76 11.64 13.76
C SER A 444 -2.89 13.14 13.94
N VAL A 445 -3.82 13.56 14.79
CA VAL A 445 -4.10 14.97 15.06
C VAL A 445 -3.75 15.28 16.50
N THR A 446 -2.69 16.07 16.67
CA THR A 446 -2.34 16.65 17.97
C THR A 446 -3.24 17.84 18.25
N VAL A 447 -4.08 17.75 19.27
CA VAL A 447 -4.99 18.79 19.73
C VAL A 447 -4.36 19.51 20.91
N LYS A 448 -4.02 20.79 20.73
CA LYS A 448 -3.47 21.63 21.79
C LYS A 448 -4.53 21.98 22.84
N PRO A 449 -4.15 22.17 24.12
CA PRO A 449 -5.05 22.55 25.20
C PRO A 449 -5.89 23.80 24.95
N GLU A 450 -7.08 23.79 25.54
CA GLU A 450 -7.94 24.97 25.72
C GLU A 450 -7.92 25.42 27.18
N PRO A 451 -7.41 26.62 27.51
CA PRO A 451 -7.50 27.12 28.87
C PRO A 451 -8.91 27.59 29.20
N VAL A 452 -9.46 27.07 30.30
CA VAL A 452 -10.84 27.34 30.76
C VAL A 452 -10.79 28.19 32.02
N ILE A 453 -11.31 29.42 31.95
CA ILE A 453 -11.41 30.33 33.10
C ILE A 453 -12.58 29.90 33.99
N THR A 454 -12.34 29.79 35.30
CA THR A 454 -13.39 29.49 36.28
C THR A 454 -14.49 30.55 36.24
N ALA A 455 -15.74 30.14 36.02
CA ALA A 455 -16.85 31.08 35.91
C ALA A 455 -17.22 31.74 37.26
N GLY A 456 -17.80 32.94 37.21
CA GLY A 456 -18.38 33.62 38.38
C GLY A 456 -17.38 34.32 39.30
N GLN A 457 -16.16 34.55 38.83
CA GLN A 457 -15.13 35.30 39.55
C GLN A 457 -15.59 36.73 39.87
N ASN A 458 -15.51 37.10 41.15
CA ASN A 458 -15.89 38.41 41.67
C ASN A 458 -14.87 38.91 42.70
N VAL A 459 -14.60 40.22 42.69
CA VAL A 459 -13.56 40.83 43.54
C VAL A 459 -14.06 42.15 44.12
N PRO A 460 -14.22 42.27 45.44
CA PRO A 460 -14.45 43.55 46.08
C PRO A 460 -13.12 44.29 46.30
N VAL A 461 -13.05 45.56 45.90
CA VAL A 461 -11.93 46.47 46.20
C VAL A 461 -12.43 47.84 46.60
N CYS A 462 -11.63 48.59 47.33
CA CYS A 462 -11.91 49.99 47.65
C CYS A 462 -11.31 50.95 46.63
N SER A 463 -11.92 52.13 46.48
CA SER A 463 -11.35 53.24 45.72
C SER A 463 -9.89 53.49 46.15
N SER A 464 -9.03 53.76 45.17
CA SER A 464 -7.59 54.02 45.32
C SER A 464 -6.74 52.83 45.79
N ASN A 465 -7.34 51.68 46.15
CA ASN A 465 -6.59 50.46 46.45
C ASN A 465 -6.26 49.70 45.16
N PRO A 466 -4.97 49.39 44.90
CA PRO A 466 -4.60 48.57 43.75
C PRO A 466 -5.07 47.13 43.96
N MET A 467 -5.57 46.51 42.88
CA MET A 467 -5.83 45.08 42.85
C MET A 467 -4.51 44.29 42.76
N ASN A 468 -4.59 43.00 43.06
CA ASN A 468 -3.59 42.00 42.67
C ASN A 468 -4.32 40.68 42.43
N TYR A 469 -5.27 40.69 41.49
CA TYR A 469 -6.15 39.56 41.28
C TYR A 469 -5.55 38.55 40.31
N GLU A 470 -5.36 37.33 40.78
CA GLU A 470 -5.02 36.17 39.96
C GLU A 470 -6.28 35.60 39.32
N ILE A 471 -6.23 35.38 38.01
CA ILE A 471 -7.34 34.81 37.24
C ILE A 471 -7.33 33.30 37.44
N LEU A 472 -8.43 32.77 37.99
CA LEU A 472 -8.56 31.34 38.28
C LEU A 472 -8.98 30.55 37.04
N LEU A 473 -8.44 29.35 36.89
CA LEU A 473 -8.66 28.42 35.79
C LEU A 473 -9.20 27.09 36.34
N ASP A 474 -10.03 26.39 35.57
CA ASP A 474 -10.59 25.09 35.96
C ASP A 474 -9.64 23.93 35.65
N ASN A 475 -8.81 24.06 34.62
CA ASN A 475 -7.97 22.98 34.09
C ASN A 475 -6.46 23.25 34.14
N PHE A 476 -6.07 24.35 34.79
CA PHE A 476 -4.69 24.74 35.05
C PHE A 476 -4.58 25.23 36.49
N THR A 477 -3.39 25.11 37.09
CA THR A 477 -3.19 25.38 38.52
C THR A 477 -2.46 26.70 38.78
N ASP A 478 -1.58 27.11 37.88
CA ASP A 478 -0.83 28.36 37.98
C ASP A 478 -0.63 28.92 36.57
N PRO A 479 -1.26 30.06 36.21
CA PRO A 479 -1.16 30.59 34.86
C PRO A 479 0.28 30.85 34.39
N THR A 480 1.21 31.19 35.29
CA THR A 480 2.59 31.50 34.92
C THR A 480 3.41 30.23 34.67
N ALA A 481 3.33 29.25 35.57
CA ALA A 481 4.01 27.97 35.43
C ALA A 481 3.44 27.13 34.29
N ASP A 482 2.13 27.20 34.09
CA ASP A 482 1.42 26.48 33.03
C ASP A 482 1.48 27.22 31.68
N GLY A 483 2.02 28.44 31.64
CA GLY A 483 2.17 29.24 30.42
C GLY A 483 0.84 29.70 29.82
N VAL A 484 -0.17 29.90 30.65
CA VAL A 484 -1.46 30.49 30.28
C VAL A 484 -1.37 32.00 30.35
N THR A 485 -1.81 32.67 29.29
CA THR A 485 -1.78 34.14 29.19
C THR A 485 -3.17 34.68 28.92
N PHE A 486 -3.40 35.94 29.26
CA PHE A 486 -4.73 36.55 29.18
C PHE A 486 -4.68 37.88 28.44
N THR A 487 -5.78 38.21 27.74
CA THR A 487 -6.06 39.55 27.20
C THR A 487 -7.45 40.01 27.62
N TRP A 488 -7.66 41.33 27.62
CA TRP A 488 -8.96 41.95 27.84
C TRP A 488 -9.00 43.37 27.28
N GLY A 489 -10.19 43.82 26.89
CA GLY A 489 -10.45 45.23 26.59
C GLY A 489 -10.61 46.09 27.85
N PRO A 490 -10.79 47.43 27.71
CA PRO A 490 -11.12 48.28 28.84
C PRO A 490 -12.39 47.76 29.57
N PRO A 491 -12.41 47.71 30.92
CA PRO A 491 -13.55 47.16 31.62
C PRO A 491 -14.79 48.03 31.48
N VAL A 492 -15.96 47.40 31.41
CA VAL A 492 -17.25 48.08 31.36
C VAL A 492 -17.62 48.53 32.77
N ARG A 493 -17.66 49.84 32.98
CA ARG A 493 -18.03 50.45 34.27
C ARG A 493 -19.54 50.69 34.35
N ASN A 494 -20.13 50.37 35.49
CA ASN A 494 -21.53 50.62 35.79
C ASN A 494 -21.68 51.15 37.24
N PRO A 495 -22.31 52.32 37.45
CA PRO A 495 -22.76 53.26 36.43
C PRO A 495 -21.60 53.93 35.68
N ILE A 496 -21.85 54.36 34.44
CA ILE A 496 -20.90 55.20 33.70
C ILE A 496 -20.97 56.61 34.29
N ASN A 497 -19.94 57.02 35.03
CA ASN A 497 -19.91 58.30 35.73
C ASN A 497 -18.47 58.86 35.75
N PRO A 498 -18.25 60.18 35.55
CA PRO A 498 -16.92 60.79 35.66
C PRO A 498 -16.27 60.65 37.05
N LEU A 499 -17.05 60.40 38.10
CA LEU A 499 -16.59 60.10 39.46
C LEU A 499 -16.24 58.61 39.66
N PHE A 500 -16.37 57.78 38.62
CA PHE A 500 -15.95 56.38 38.61
C PHE A 500 -15.03 56.09 37.41
N THR A 501 -13.72 56.08 37.67
CA THR A 501 -12.67 55.93 36.64
C THR A 501 -11.67 54.84 37.02
N GLY A 502 -10.77 54.50 36.09
CA GLY A 502 -9.78 53.43 36.25
C GLY A 502 -10.06 52.21 35.35
N GLY A 503 -9.22 51.19 35.53
CA GLY A 503 -9.18 49.99 34.70
C GLY A 503 -8.39 50.18 33.41
N THR A 504 -7.53 49.23 33.09
CA THR A 504 -6.71 49.23 31.87
C THR A 504 -7.05 48.03 30.97
N ALA A 505 -6.81 48.20 29.68
CA ALA A 505 -6.90 47.10 28.72
C ALA A 505 -5.56 46.37 28.64
N ARG A 506 -5.60 45.07 28.40
CA ARG A 506 -4.43 44.25 28.08
C ARG A 506 -4.57 43.68 26.67
N GLY A 507 -3.94 44.34 25.70
CA GLY A 507 -3.90 43.89 24.31
C GLY A 507 -2.81 42.85 24.01
N VAL A 508 -1.77 42.77 24.84
CA VAL A 508 -0.68 41.78 24.69
C VAL A 508 -0.89 40.68 25.74
N PRO A 509 -0.95 39.40 25.33
CA PRO A 509 -1.14 38.29 26.27
C PRO A 509 -0.07 38.26 27.36
N SER A 510 -0.50 38.13 28.62
CA SER A 510 0.39 37.98 29.77
C SER A 510 -0.27 37.14 30.86
N SER A 511 0.51 36.36 31.62
CA SER A 511 0.07 35.61 32.80
C SER A 511 -0.04 36.47 34.06
N ALA A 512 0.36 37.75 34.00
CA ALA A 512 0.37 38.62 35.16
C ALA A 512 -1.04 38.88 35.70
N ASN A 513 -1.16 39.03 37.02
CA ASN A 513 -2.39 39.40 37.70
C ASN A 513 -2.96 40.74 37.19
N ILE A 514 -4.25 40.98 37.47
CA ILE A 514 -4.87 42.28 37.26
C ILE A 514 -4.49 43.19 38.42
N THR A 515 -3.75 44.26 38.11
CA THR A 515 -3.22 45.22 39.09
C THR A 515 -3.85 46.61 38.96
N ASP A 516 -5.03 46.67 38.36
CA ASP A 516 -5.71 47.95 38.12
C ASP A 516 -6.14 48.61 39.43
N THR A 517 -6.10 49.93 39.44
CA THR A 517 -6.65 50.78 40.50
C THR A 517 -7.86 51.52 39.96
N PHE A 518 -8.89 51.65 40.78
CA PHE A 518 -10.09 52.40 40.45
C PHE A 518 -10.25 53.58 41.39
N THR A 519 -10.86 54.65 40.88
CA THR A 519 -11.32 55.78 41.71
C THR A 519 -12.84 55.78 41.67
N ASN A 520 -13.49 55.66 42.83
CA ASN A 520 -14.93 55.76 42.99
C ASN A 520 -15.26 56.75 44.10
N THR A 521 -15.82 57.91 43.75
CA THR A 521 -16.27 58.93 44.70
C THR A 521 -17.77 59.21 44.59
N MET A 522 -18.54 58.29 44.02
CA MET A 522 -19.97 58.47 43.73
C MET A 522 -20.88 58.42 44.96
N GLY A 523 -20.38 57.98 46.11
CA GLY A 523 -21.19 57.73 47.30
C GLY A 523 -21.93 56.39 47.29
N VAL A 524 -21.75 55.58 46.24
CA VAL A 524 -22.38 54.25 46.05
C VAL A 524 -21.38 53.28 45.44
N LEU A 525 -21.68 51.98 45.49
CA LEU A 525 -20.87 50.96 44.81
C LEU A 525 -20.88 51.17 43.29
N GLY A 526 -19.73 50.96 42.66
CA GLY A 526 -19.58 50.81 41.22
C GLY A 526 -19.11 49.40 40.87
N THR A 527 -19.39 48.93 39.65
CA THR A 527 -18.85 47.65 39.14
C THR A 527 -18.05 47.89 37.87
N ALA A 528 -16.86 47.32 37.78
CA ALA A 528 -16.04 47.25 36.57
C ALA A 528 -15.99 45.79 36.08
N THR A 529 -16.51 45.52 34.88
CA THR A 529 -16.60 44.16 34.32
C THR A 529 -15.55 43.97 33.24
N TYR A 530 -14.64 43.02 33.44
CA TYR A 530 -13.68 42.59 32.44
C TYR A 530 -14.27 41.45 31.61
N THR A 531 -13.97 41.40 30.32
CA THR A 531 -14.19 40.23 29.46
C THR A 531 -12.81 39.71 29.08
N ILE A 532 -12.41 38.60 29.70
CA ILE A 532 -11.05 38.07 29.69
C ILE A 532 -11.00 36.89 28.72
N THR A 533 -10.06 36.92 27.78
CA THR A 533 -9.79 35.79 26.88
C THR A 533 -8.48 35.11 27.29
N PRO A 534 -8.48 33.81 27.61
CA PRO A 534 -7.27 33.06 27.95
C PRO A 534 -6.60 32.48 26.69
N TYR A 535 -5.29 32.22 26.76
CA TYR A 535 -4.50 31.63 25.68
C TYR A 535 -3.46 30.64 26.23
N LYS A 536 -3.30 29.49 25.56
CA LYS A 536 -2.29 28.48 25.83
C LYS A 536 -1.66 28.02 24.52
N ASP A 537 -0.33 28.10 24.41
CA ASP A 537 0.46 27.68 23.24
C ASP A 537 -0.05 28.23 21.89
N GLY A 538 -0.59 29.47 21.93
CA GLY A 538 -1.16 30.21 20.80
C GLY A 538 -2.65 29.96 20.55
N CYS A 539 -3.29 29.04 21.28
CA CYS A 539 -4.71 28.72 21.16
C CYS A 539 -5.53 29.52 22.18
N SER A 540 -6.59 30.17 21.72
CA SER A 540 -7.52 30.90 22.59
C SER A 540 -8.54 29.94 23.22
N GLY A 541 -8.85 30.15 24.49
CA GLY A 541 -10.07 29.61 25.10
C GLY A 541 -11.22 30.62 25.05
N ASP A 542 -12.38 30.19 25.54
CA ASP A 542 -13.58 31.01 25.56
C ASP A 542 -13.46 32.23 26.50
N PRO A 543 -13.96 33.42 26.09
CA PRO A 543 -13.96 34.60 26.96
C PRO A 543 -14.90 34.45 28.16
N VAL A 544 -14.42 34.80 29.35
CA VAL A 544 -15.19 34.77 30.60
C VAL A 544 -15.15 36.14 31.29
N THR A 545 -16.22 36.46 32.01
CA THR A 545 -16.34 37.74 32.72
C THR A 545 -15.81 37.67 34.15
N LEU A 546 -15.09 38.73 34.55
CA LEU A 546 -14.71 39.02 35.93
C LEU A 546 -15.41 40.31 36.37
N ILE A 547 -16.10 40.28 37.51
CA ILE A 547 -16.80 41.44 38.06
C ILE A 547 -16.03 42.01 39.25
N VAL A 548 -15.49 43.21 39.09
CA VAL A 548 -14.85 43.96 40.17
C VAL A 548 -15.87 44.92 40.79
N THR A 549 -16.18 44.76 42.07
CA THR A 549 -17.05 45.67 42.82
C THR A 549 -16.19 46.68 43.57
N VAL A 550 -16.35 47.96 43.26
CA VAL A 550 -15.52 49.06 43.77
C VAL A 550 -16.28 49.87 44.81
N GLY A 551 -15.83 49.81 46.06
CA GLY A 551 -16.27 50.64 47.17
C GLY A 551 -16.01 52.12 46.92
N SER A 552 -16.97 52.98 47.25
CA SER A 552 -16.78 54.44 47.16
C SER A 552 -15.87 54.91 48.29
N GLU A 553 -15.01 55.87 47.97
CA GLU A 553 -14.21 56.60 48.91
C GLU A 553 -15.08 57.54 49.77
N PRO A 554 -14.91 57.54 51.11
CA PRO A 554 -15.54 58.54 51.95
C PRO A 554 -14.84 59.89 51.82
N ILE A 555 -15.61 60.97 51.71
CA ILE A 555 -15.12 62.34 51.58
C ILE A 555 -15.54 63.10 52.83
N LEU A 556 -14.58 63.71 53.53
CA LEU A 556 -14.86 64.49 54.74
C LEU A 556 -15.57 65.80 54.38
N ASP A 557 -16.52 66.24 55.20
CA ASP A 557 -17.23 67.51 54.96
C ASP A 557 -16.26 68.71 55.00
N PRO A 558 -16.14 69.50 53.92
CA PRO A 558 -15.29 70.70 53.92
C PRO A 558 -15.78 71.80 54.89
N GLY A 559 -17.04 71.72 55.35
CA GLY A 559 -17.66 72.68 56.27
C GLY A 559 -17.42 72.43 57.76
N LEU A 560 -16.45 71.58 58.14
CA LEU A 560 -16.18 71.22 59.54
C LEU A 560 -15.45 72.30 60.36
N ASN A 561 -14.93 73.34 59.72
CA ASN A 561 -14.27 74.44 60.42
C ASN A 561 -15.27 75.18 61.33
N LYS A 562 -14.88 75.47 62.57
CA LYS A 562 -15.77 76.09 63.58
C LYS A 562 -15.07 77.17 64.40
N PHE A 563 -15.87 77.95 65.12
CA PHE A 563 -15.43 78.88 66.15
C PHE A 563 -15.96 78.42 67.52
N THR A 564 -15.13 78.52 68.55
CA THR A 564 -15.58 78.37 69.95
C THR A 564 -14.91 79.40 70.85
N CYS A 565 -15.53 79.66 72.00
CA CYS A 565 -15.00 80.57 73.01
C CYS A 565 -13.90 79.90 73.83
N ASN A 566 -13.02 80.71 74.41
CA ASN A 566 -11.98 80.26 75.32
C ASN A 566 -12.52 79.31 76.41
N LYS A 567 -11.89 78.15 76.60
CA LYS A 567 -12.25 77.09 77.56
C LYS A 567 -13.63 76.43 77.36
N GLN A 568 -14.36 76.74 76.29
CA GLN A 568 -15.59 76.01 75.95
C GLN A 568 -15.28 74.77 75.09
N PRO A 569 -16.13 73.72 75.15
CA PRO A 569 -16.04 72.60 74.23
C PRO A 569 -16.06 73.08 72.77
N ILE A 570 -15.26 72.47 71.91
CA ILE A 570 -15.24 72.82 70.49
C ILE A 570 -16.51 72.36 69.75
N ASN A 571 -17.29 71.43 70.31
CA ASN A 571 -18.53 70.89 69.72
C ASN A 571 -18.34 70.43 68.25
N LEU A 572 -17.19 69.82 67.98
CA LEU A 572 -16.84 69.29 66.68
C LEU A 572 -17.34 67.85 66.55
N THR A 573 -18.27 67.64 65.62
CA THR A 573 -18.71 66.31 65.19
C THR A 573 -18.27 66.14 63.75
N LEU A 574 -17.40 65.17 63.51
CA LEU A 574 -16.95 64.80 62.17
C LEU A 574 -18.12 64.20 61.40
N LYS A 575 -18.20 64.52 60.11
CA LYS A 575 -19.19 63.99 59.18
C LYS A 575 -18.65 64.05 57.76
N GLU A 576 -19.27 63.29 56.88
CA GLU A 576 -19.01 63.26 55.45
C GLU A 576 -19.60 64.45 54.70
N ALA A 577 -19.03 64.72 53.53
CA ALA A 577 -19.58 65.65 52.56
C ALA A 577 -20.90 65.10 51.99
N ALA A 578 -21.82 66.00 51.62
CA ALA A 578 -23.09 65.62 51.02
C ALA A 578 -22.88 64.76 49.76
N GLY A 579 -23.54 63.60 49.71
CA GLY A 579 -23.42 62.66 48.59
C GLY A 579 -22.26 61.67 48.70
N SER A 580 -21.42 61.75 49.74
CA SER A 580 -20.39 60.74 50.01
C SER A 580 -20.93 59.57 50.84
N VAL A 581 -20.19 58.45 50.86
CA VAL A 581 -20.48 57.33 51.77
C VAL A 581 -20.19 57.72 53.21
N VAL A 582 -21.05 57.25 54.13
CA VAL A 582 -20.89 57.50 55.56
C VAL A 582 -19.68 56.72 56.10
N PRO A 583 -18.65 57.38 56.65
CA PRO A 583 -17.49 56.73 57.24
C PRO A 583 -17.91 55.91 58.46
N THR A 584 -17.37 54.71 58.59
CA THR A 584 -17.52 53.92 59.81
C THR A 584 -16.76 54.54 60.98
N HIS A 585 -15.62 55.18 60.71
CA HIS A 585 -14.76 55.83 61.69
C HIS A 585 -13.84 56.85 61.01
N TYR A 586 -13.02 57.54 61.81
CA TYR A 586 -12.06 58.52 61.35
C TYR A 586 -10.66 58.25 61.93
N ASN A 587 -9.64 58.37 61.09
CA ASN A 587 -8.24 58.42 61.48
C ASN A 587 -7.86 59.86 61.79
N ILE A 588 -7.60 60.19 63.06
CA ILE A 588 -7.12 61.50 63.49
C ILE A 588 -5.64 61.36 63.84
N THR A 589 -4.77 61.75 62.92
CA THR A 589 -3.33 61.46 62.99
C THR A 589 -2.55 62.53 63.74
N LYS A 590 -3.04 63.78 63.73
CA LYS A 590 -2.31 64.89 64.31
C LYS A 590 -3.24 65.98 64.84
N ARG A 591 -2.80 66.61 65.92
CA ARG A 591 -3.29 67.91 66.41
C ARG A 591 -2.15 68.91 66.38
N ILE A 592 -2.41 70.09 65.84
CA ILE A 592 -1.46 71.21 65.77
C ILE A 592 -2.11 72.39 66.47
N LEU A 593 -1.43 72.93 67.48
CA LEU A 593 -1.85 74.14 68.19
C LEU A 593 -1.09 75.33 67.61
N SER A 594 -1.78 76.43 67.30
CA SER A 594 -1.11 77.68 67.00
C SER A 594 -0.40 78.23 68.25
N PRO A 595 0.68 79.01 68.09
CA PRO A 595 1.37 79.64 69.23
C PRO A 595 0.42 80.47 70.09
N GLY A 596 0.45 80.27 71.42
CA GLY A 596 -0.46 80.96 72.36
C GLY A 596 -1.77 80.22 72.64
N LEU A 597 -1.90 78.98 72.16
CA LEU A 597 -2.98 78.06 72.55
C LEU A 597 -2.43 76.94 73.44
N THR A 598 -3.06 76.71 74.59
CA THR A 598 -2.68 75.64 75.53
C THR A 598 -3.85 74.72 75.84
N VAL A 599 -3.53 73.52 76.31
CA VAL A 599 -4.53 72.56 76.82
C VAL A 599 -4.73 72.84 78.32
N PRO A 600 -5.95 73.17 78.79
CA PRO A 600 -6.20 73.55 80.19
C PRO A 600 -5.82 72.44 81.18
N VAL A 601 -6.26 71.21 80.90
CA VAL A 601 -5.86 69.97 81.57
C VAL A 601 -5.90 68.81 80.55
N PRO A 602 -5.05 67.77 80.67
CA PRO A 602 -5.00 66.69 79.67
C PRO A 602 -6.34 65.99 79.40
N ALA A 603 -7.20 65.84 80.43
CA ALA A 603 -8.51 65.19 80.32
C ALA A 603 -9.54 66.00 79.50
N ASP A 604 -9.29 67.29 79.27
CA ASP A 604 -10.15 68.16 78.46
C ASP A 604 -9.86 68.05 76.96
N THR A 605 -8.95 67.15 76.54
CA THR A 605 -8.68 66.90 75.13
C THR A 605 -8.57 65.42 74.85
N ALA A 606 -9.04 65.02 73.67
CA ALA A 606 -8.92 63.67 73.18
C ALA A 606 -7.44 63.28 73.00
N VAL A 607 -7.16 61.99 73.23
CA VAL A 607 -5.83 61.40 73.03
C VAL A 607 -5.61 61.16 71.55
N LEU A 608 -4.48 61.62 71.01
CA LEU A 608 -4.12 61.52 69.60
C LEU A 608 -2.68 61.02 69.43
N PRO A 609 -2.37 60.25 68.37
CA PRO A 609 -3.25 59.85 67.26
C PRO A 609 -4.31 58.80 67.65
N LYS A 610 -5.41 58.72 66.88
CA LYS A 610 -6.50 57.75 67.05
C LYS A 610 -6.96 57.25 65.66
N ALA A 611 -7.03 55.93 65.46
CA ALA A 611 -7.26 55.31 64.14
C ALA A 611 -8.69 54.72 63.95
N ASP A 612 -9.57 54.96 64.91
CA ASP A 612 -10.91 54.37 65.02
C ASP A 612 -11.84 55.37 65.74
N ALA A 613 -11.60 56.66 65.54
CA ALA A 613 -12.36 57.70 66.21
C ALA A 613 -13.81 57.71 65.68
N LEU A 614 -14.78 57.63 66.57
CA LEU A 614 -16.18 57.89 66.24
C LEU A 614 -16.37 59.39 65.92
N ALA A 615 -17.44 59.72 65.19
CA ALA A 615 -17.75 61.09 64.75
C ALA A 615 -17.66 62.16 65.85
N GLY A 616 -18.07 61.83 67.09
CA GLY A 616 -18.06 62.76 68.23
C GLY A 616 -16.77 62.78 69.06
N TYR A 617 -15.69 62.11 68.63
CA TYR A 617 -14.49 61.92 69.46
C TYR A 617 -13.82 63.23 69.92
N LEU A 618 -13.87 64.27 69.08
CA LEU A 618 -13.32 65.59 69.37
C LEU A 618 -14.33 66.56 69.99
N PHE A 619 -15.59 66.14 70.21
CA PHE A 619 -16.69 67.04 70.55
C PHE A 619 -16.43 67.85 71.83
N ASN A 620 -15.82 67.21 72.82
CA ASN A 620 -15.58 67.79 74.14
C ASN A 620 -14.21 68.45 74.31
N ASP A 621 -13.37 68.51 73.27
CA ASP A 621 -12.04 69.13 73.36
C ASP A 621 -12.15 70.61 73.78
N LYS A 622 -11.28 71.07 74.68
CA LYS A 622 -11.22 72.47 75.13
C LYS A 622 -9.79 73.00 75.07
N TYR A 623 -9.68 74.29 74.79
CA TYR A 623 -8.40 74.98 74.69
C TYR A 623 -8.43 76.32 75.43
N THR A 624 -7.28 76.72 75.98
CA THR A 624 -7.07 78.07 76.52
C THR A 624 -6.28 78.89 75.51
N ASN A 625 -6.91 79.94 74.97
CA ASN A 625 -6.23 80.99 74.23
C ASN A 625 -5.64 81.99 75.24
N THR A 626 -4.32 82.15 75.24
CA THR A 626 -3.60 83.06 76.15
C THR A 626 -3.28 84.40 75.50
N THR A 627 -3.85 84.68 74.32
CA THR A 627 -3.56 85.87 73.52
C THR A 627 -4.82 86.71 73.34
N GLY A 628 -4.64 87.95 72.85
CA GLY A 628 -5.75 88.86 72.51
C GLY A 628 -6.30 88.70 71.09
N VAL A 629 -5.85 87.69 70.33
CA VAL A 629 -6.29 87.42 68.95
C VAL A 629 -6.78 85.98 68.81
N ASN A 630 -7.54 85.69 67.76
CA ASN A 630 -7.99 84.34 67.44
C ASN A 630 -6.78 83.40 67.24
N GLN A 631 -6.84 82.25 67.90
CA GLN A 631 -5.87 81.16 67.75
C GLN A 631 -6.56 79.93 67.18
N THR A 632 -5.83 79.00 66.59
CA THR A 632 -6.42 77.83 65.94
C THR A 632 -5.83 76.52 66.46
N VAL A 633 -6.69 75.51 66.54
CA VAL A 633 -6.30 74.12 66.61
C VAL A 633 -6.66 73.46 65.29
N THR A 634 -5.69 72.78 64.67
CA THR A 634 -5.87 72.04 63.42
C THR A 634 -5.78 70.54 63.70
N TYR A 635 -6.79 69.79 63.27
CA TYR A 635 -6.82 68.33 63.30
C TYR A 635 -6.63 67.78 61.90
N ARG A 636 -5.67 66.86 61.73
CA ARG A 636 -5.50 66.13 60.47
C ARG A 636 -6.32 64.85 60.52
N VAL A 637 -7.41 64.81 59.74
CA VAL A 637 -8.47 63.80 59.79
C VAL A 637 -8.56 63.08 58.44
N GLN A 638 -8.68 61.76 58.46
CA GLN A 638 -9.01 60.94 57.29
C GLN A 638 -10.28 60.14 57.61
N PRO A 639 -11.35 60.24 56.82
CA PRO A 639 -12.52 59.39 56.98
C PRO A 639 -12.24 57.98 56.45
N VAL A 640 -12.80 56.96 57.10
CA VAL A 640 -12.60 55.55 56.73
C VAL A 640 -13.93 54.79 56.72
N LEU A 641 -14.23 54.18 55.59
CA LEU A 641 -15.29 53.18 55.45
C LEU A 641 -14.63 51.79 55.58
N ALA A 642 -14.89 51.10 56.69
CA ALA A 642 -14.29 49.81 56.96
C ALA A 642 -14.68 48.77 55.89
N PRO A 643 -13.79 47.80 55.59
CA PRO A 643 -12.51 47.57 56.26
C PRO A 643 -11.35 48.45 55.74
N ASP A 644 -11.37 48.90 54.49
CA ASP A 644 -10.17 49.42 53.82
C ASP A 644 -10.42 50.55 52.80
N CYS A 645 -11.58 51.21 52.83
CA CYS A 645 -11.88 52.36 51.97
C CYS A 645 -11.47 53.66 52.70
N PHE A 646 -10.30 54.18 52.34
CA PHE A 646 -9.72 55.37 52.95
C PHE A 646 -10.01 56.61 52.12
N GLY A 647 -10.55 57.64 52.75
CA GLY A 647 -10.64 58.97 52.17
C GLY A 647 -9.34 59.75 52.23
N ASP A 648 -9.30 60.86 51.52
CA ASP A 648 -8.23 61.83 51.62
C ASP A 648 -8.09 62.42 53.05
N PHE A 649 -6.83 62.74 53.41
CA PHE A 649 -6.56 63.52 54.62
C PHE A 649 -6.97 64.97 54.44
N VAL A 650 -7.78 65.47 55.37
CA VAL A 650 -8.25 66.86 55.40
C VAL A 650 -7.89 67.48 56.76
N ASP A 651 -7.45 68.74 56.73
CA ASP A 651 -7.19 69.53 57.92
C ASP A 651 -8.46 70.27 58.35
N VAL A 652 -8.99 69.92 59.53
CA VAL A 652 -10.14 70.59 60.15
C VAL A 652 -9.64 71.62 61.16
N VAL A 653 -9.99 72.88 60.96
CA VAL A 653 -9.51 74.02 61.75
C VAL A 653 -10.61 74.55 62.66
N VAL A 654 -10.36 74.53 63.98
CA VAL A 654 -11.22 75.18 64.96
C VAL A 654 -10.53 76.42 65.51
N THR A 655 -11.21 77.56 65.39
CA THR A 655 -10.74 78.84 65.89
C THR A 655 -11.22 79.07 67.31
N ILE A 656 -10.29 79.30 68.23
CA ILE A 656 -10.52 79.58 69.64
C ILE A 656 -10.40 81.09 69.86
N ARG A 657 -11.54 81.71 70.20
CA ARG A 657 -11.61 83.15 70.47
C ARG A 657 -10.85 83.51 71.75
N PRO A 658 -10.25 84.71 71.82
CA PRO A 658 -9.53 85.15 73.02
C PRO A 658 -10.47 85.25 74.24
N PRO A 659 -9.94 85.14 75.46
CA PRO A 659 -10.72 85.35 76.68
C PRO A 659 -11.28 86.77 76.73
N VAL A 660 -12.50 86.91 77.24
CA VAL A 660 -13.04 88.22 77.65
C VAL A 660 -12.50 88.55 79.04
N VAL A 661 -11.94 89.73 79.19
CA VAL A 661 -11.45 90.33 80.43
C VAL A 661 -12.48 91.36 80.87
N ALA A 662 -13.02 91.20 82.09
CA ALA A 662 -14.15 91.99 82.58
C ALA A 662 -13.86 93.51 82.76
N GLY A 663 -12.61 93.95 82.67
CA GLY A 663 -12.22 95.34 82.90
C GLY A 663 -12.30 95.72 84.38
N ALA A 664 -12.66 96.98 84.67
CA ALA A 664 -12.89 97.49 86.01
C ALA A 664 -14.02 98.53 86.01
N ILE A 665 -14.80 98.58 87.08
CA ILE A 665 -15.87 99.57 87.29
C ILE A 665 -15.42 100.63 88.30
N GLY A 666 -15.88 101.87 88.12
CA GLY A 666 -15.62 103.00 89.01
C GLY A 666 -16.89 103.81 89.26
N GLY A 667 -16.78 104.92 90.00
CA GLY A 667 -17.93 105.79 90.30
C GLY A 667 -18.67 105.46 91.60
N GLY A 668 -18.11 104.59 92.45
CA GLY A 668 -18.66 104.33 93.78
C GLY A 668 -18.54 105.54 94.71
N GLY A 669 -19.58 105.79 95.51
CA GLY A 669 -19.63 106.87 96.50
C GLY A 669 -20.70 106.62 97.55
N ALA A 670 -20.54 107.20 98.74
CA ALA A 670 -21.58 107.14 99.77
C ALA A 670 -22.74 108.06 99.39
N ILE A 671 -23.95 107.52 99.36
CA ILE A 671 -25.19 108.28 99.11
C ILE A 671 -26.02 108.40 100.39
N CYS A 672 -26.77 109.49 100.50
CA CYS A 672 -27.76 109.67 101.56
C CYS A 672 -29.03 108.87 101.24
N SER A 673 -29.77 108.44 102.26
CA SER A 673 -31.03 107.70 102.10
C SER A 673 -32.02 108.48 101.21
N GLY A 674 -32.53 107.82 100.17
CA GLY A 674 -33.50 108.37 99.22
C GLY A 674 -32.91 109.21 98.07
N ALA A 675 -31.59 109.38 98.00
CA ALA A 675 -30.93 110.01 96.86
C ALA A 675 -30.61 108.98 95.75
N ASP A 676 -30.56 109.44 94.51
CA ASP A 676 -30.14 108.60 93.38
C ASP A 676 -28.67 108.20 93.51
N ALA A 677 -28.36 106.95 93.15
CA ALA A 677 -26.99 106.47 93.08
C ALA A 677 -26.22 107.21 91.96
N PRO A 678 -24.94 107.55 92.17
CA PRO A 678 -24.11 108.07 91.08
C PRO A 678 -23.96 107.00 89.99
N VAL A 679 -23.90 107.45 88.74
CA VAL A 679 -23.70 106.57 87.58
C VAL A 679 -22.42 105.74 87.79
N ILE A 680 -22.57 104.42 87.78
CA ILE A 680 -21.45 103.49 87.85
C ILE A 680 -21.03 103.21 86.41
N SER A 681 -19.79 103.51 86.07
CA SER A 681 -19.29 103.30 84.71
C SER A 681 -18.03 102.47 84.71
N ASN A 682 -17.72 101.84 83.59
CA ASN A 682 -16.45 101.15 83.42
C ASN A 682 -15.30 102.16 83.50
N SER A 683 -14.47 102.04 84.53
CA SER A 683 -13.22 102.81 84.66
C SER A 683 -12.13 102.26 83.74
N VAL A 684 -12.18 100.95 83.48
CA VAL A 684 -11.45 100.27 82.40
C VAL A 684 -12.49 99.46 81.64
N PRO A 685 -12.74 99.74 80.34
CA PRO A 685 -13.65 98.93 79.55
C PRO A 685 -13.28 97.44 79.63
N GLY A 686 -14.30 96.57 79.54
CA GLY A 686 -14.04 95.16 79.23
C GLY A 686 -13.16 95.09 77.99
N SER A 687 -12.17 94.20 78.01
CA SER A 687 -11.25 94.01 76.89
C SER A 687 -11.09 92.52 76.60
N GLY A 688 -10.45 92.15 75.49
CA GLY A 688 -10.43 90.73 75.06
C GLY A 688 -11.78 90.27 74.47
N GLY A 689 -11.85 89.02 74.02
CA GLY A 689 -12.90 88.54 73.13
C GLY A 689 -12.82 89.16 71.72
N ASP A 690 -13.74 88.76 70.84
CA ASP A 690 -13.96 89.36 69.52
C ASP A 690 -15.36 89.97 69.43
N GLY A 691 -15.48 91.15 68.80
CA GLY A 691 -16.77 91.85 68.63
C GLY A 691 -17.11 92.85 69.75
N VAL A 692 -18.39 93.22 69.83
CA VAL A 692 -18.90 94.22 70.79
C VAL A 692 -19.12 93.56 72.16
N ILE A 693 -18.48 94.10 73.20
CA ILE A 693 -18.66 93.63 74.58
C ILE A 693 -19.94 94.25 75.14
N THR A 694 -20.93 93.41 75.44
CA THR A 694 -22.12 93.77 76.22
C THR A 694 -21.91 93.42 77.68
N TYR A 695 -22.41 94.27 78.58
CA TYR A 695 -22.22 94.12 80.02
C TYR A 695 -23.46 93.50 80.68
N SER A 696 -23.34 93.07 81.92
CA SER A 696 -24.46 92.69 82.78
C SER A 696 -24.18 93.23 84.16
N TRP A 697 -25.05 94.12 84.64
CA TRP A 697 -24.89 94.77 85.93
C TRP A 697 -25.63 94.01 87.02
N TYR A 698 -25.02 93.93 88.20
CA TYR A 698 -25.57 93.24 89.36
C TYR A 698 -25.48 94.15 90.57
N TYR A 699 -26.41 94.00 91.52
CA TYR A 699 -26.34 94.65 92.83
C TYR A 699 -26.39 93.63 93.96
N THR A 700 -25.90 94.01 95.13
CA THR A 700 -26.08 93.25 96.36
C THR A 700 -26.18 94.21 97.54
N GLU A 701 -27.00 93.86 98.52
CA GLU A 701 -27.06 94.54 99.82
C GLU A 701 -26.14 93.85 100.85
N ASN A 702 -25.59 92.68 100.50
CA ASN A 702 -24.70 91.92 101.37
C ASN A 702 -23.24 92.37 101.16
N MET A 703 -22.74 93.20 102.07
CA MET A 703 -21.36 93.70 102.02
C MET A 703 -20.26 92.63 102.14
N ALA A 704 -20.60 91.38 102.49
CA ALA A 704 -19.67 90.26 102.50
C ALA A 704 -19.66 89.44 101.19
N ALA A 705 -20.54 89.75 100.23
CA ALA A 705 -20.63 89.01 98.98
C ALA A 705 -19.47 89.35 98.03
N VAL A 706 -18.87 88.33 97.41
CA VAL A 706 -17.84 88.51 96.37
C VAL A 706 -18.53 88.74 95.02
N PRO A 707 -18.11 89.72 94.20
CA PRO A 707 -18.70 89.97 92.89
C PRO A 707 -18.81 88.70 92.04
N GLY A 708 -20.03 88.36 91.62
CA GLY A 708 -20.33 87.18 90.79
C GLY A 708 -20.87 85.95 91.53
N ASP A 709 -20.93 85.96 92.86
CA ASP A 709 -21.56 84.89 93.64
C ASP A 709 -23.10 84.99 93.63
N ALA A 710 -23.79 83.92 94.05
CA ALA A 710 -25.26 83.85 94.08
C ALA A 710 -25.96 84.90 94.96
N ASN A 711 -25.22 85.62 95.79
CA ASN A 711 -25.71 86.74 96.62
C ASN A 711 -25.80 88.08 95.86
N TRP A 712 -25.46 88.09 94.58
CA TRP A 712 -25.65 89.22 93.68
C TRP A 712 -26.92 89.02 92.85
N THR A 713 -27.76 90.05 92.80
CA THR A 713 -28.99 90.04 92.00
C THR A 713 -28.73 90.75 90.68
N LEU A 714 -29.07 90.10 89.56
CA LEU A 714 -28.97 90.70 88.23
C LEU A 714 -29.93 91.88 88.11
N ILE A 715 -29.45 92.96 87.50
CA ILE A 715 -30.29 94.10 87.14
C ILE A 715 -30.73 93.88 85.69
N ASP A 716 -31.97 93.40 85.53
CA ASP A 716 -32.50 93.07 84.20
C ASP A 716 -32.53 94.29 83.28
N GLY A 717 -32.02 94.11 82.05
CA GLY A 717 -31.97 95.15 81.01
C GLY A 717 -30.75 96.09 81.08
N ALA A 718 -29.96 96.06 82.16
CA ALA A 718 -28.75 96.85 82.28
C ALA A 718 -27.57 96.20 81.53
N ASN A 719 -27.37 96.59 80.26
CA ASN A 719 -26.34 96.02 79.38
C ASN A 719 -25.34 97.04 78.78
N GLY A 720 -25.48 98.31 79.13
CA GLY A 720 -24.60 99.40 78.71
C GLY A 720 -23.23 99.39 79.43
N SER A 721 -22.29 100.19 78.92
CA SER A 721 -20.97 100.40 79.55
C SER A 721 -21.02 101.24 80.84
N SER A 722 -22.21 101.70 81.23
CA SER A 722 -22.52 102.37 82.49
C SER A 722 -23.94 101.99 82.93
N TYR A 723 -24.17 102.02 84.24
CA TYR A 723 -25.46 101.81 84.90
C TYR A 723 -25.80 103.00 85.80
#